data_AF-C6LKW8-F1
#
_entry.id   AF-C6LKW8-F1
#
_cell.length_a   1.000
_cell.length_b   1.000
_cell.length_c   1.000
_cell.angle_alpha   90.00
_cell.angle_beta   90.00
_cell.angle_gamma   90.00
#
_symmetry.space_group_name_H-M   'P 1'
#
loop_
_entity.id
_entity.type
_entity.pdbx_description
1 polymer ?
#
loop_
_entity_poly.entity_id
_entity_poly.type
_entity_poly.pdbx_seq_one_letter_code
_entity_poly.pdbx_strand_id
1 'polypeptide(L)'
;MGDTGMRLLEDLEWRTQEYSALITDARRTSCGSGVLYYSGKGSMFFVFTCAHVLEALTDPIEVHFLLPIDRQKEDYRECCIFAGREQVVYSPIDEITETGNIKKHSVDAAVIYLKKDDALPLEATPYLIAEARKGDKVFSQGFPGGIKQGIPLLEIMDTTRGTVLHSLSDRREFTFRAEDGYLDQGNRVYELEGFSGAPVWHGEEENFSVLGLLSSGEGETVYRGRVSSVKMGIIRSIMKNHFNILLETRIIGIPEEDVACGKTQLLYDGTTRLPQKQSMYDDWLGMQTEKVRAYIDDIKFQKAIAFAKETMLDERFEQCSAHMIKHHMQHMLYCFEACYLDDEYHILEEEMRQRGLLKGHDPLRWLTYNFGKKNYKETMEYAKKILGDGTDSENVRILAEVFYDLGRAYEENAAAEDTLGHMVDEHENLKLEITEPDEEALIYQMIGFVYGERYKQYTRSVRCLNRAYRIGSDYAVLESLACAYYFLAIQEATREDGTVDTERINRAALYKARECFLIILEKADELYLSAILKREGCVLFNTFFFLQDTYRIITIYPLLKKYGPLFGEIDQRDLELKYARTLCQGGKIDLSVFSALSEADKVLIDSLGAMNEMMRTFEFKNPAMLKRTQCLERDMQRLIVAVENNIEKIDQRERMAVVAMLMNLYGWGRRIFGWNVTADMERHLVFIRAEGNEKAITAFENFLFENSHTVEEAEAKVVESWKNNPSLELWLEILQFYKRNWMLEKADAMFRDLFENHAEYVKDEPEYAYRAYIDYIIQYRRDIKEALRFFSVHKNEMQDKNIRIFWEHELMLYTNSFNHPERFEEERISFVEEGLLLPQEYHRVALIAYMCNLNAKKAWEHFNVDNAFFGILAQSKGSTYLTRERAMFLIWQRKYPPHRETTWNGMLETRVNSVKDTYRRENWHVRVQVIKKKLGFDVNRCIAIDAWGLYMIAIEDKLDTLEQFDNVYITHSSVSRMLEEMCHYENRYLESIIAYLEILSNVKLQSPDFEHQLLVRERAEYYEQCSTVALALKLGCPAVVGEPMLDNDMIVNFKNMIIRPCDYDLLK
;
A
#
# COMPACT_ATOMS: atom_id res chain seq x y z
N MET A 1 9.29 -20.75 3.20
CA MET A 1 10.62 -20.10 3.12
C MET A 1 11.59 -21.10 2.54
N GLY A 2 12.27 -20.77 1.44
CA GLY A 2 13.34 -21.63 0.90
C GLY A 2 14.61 -21.54 1.76
N ASP A 3 15.46 -22.56 1.68
CA ASP A 3 16.76 -22.67 2.40
C ASP A 3 17.66 -21.42 2.27
N THR A 4 17.50 -20.65 1.20
CA THR A 4 18.26 -19.41 0.93
C THR A 4 17.86 -18.24 1.84
N GLY A 5 16.58 -18.10 2.17
CA GLY A 5 16.08 -16.97 2.99
C GLY A 5 16.48 -17.08 4.47
N MET A 6 16.51 -18.30 5.03
CA MET A 6 16.96 -18.50 6.41
C MET A 6 18.46 -18.23 6.58
N ARG A 7 19.30 -18.58 5.60
CA ARG A 7 20.74 -18.30 5.65
C ARG A 7 21.07 -16.81 5.62
N LEU A 8 20.32 -16.02 4.86
CA LEU A 8 20.55 -14.57 4.75
C LEU A 8 20.24 -13.87 6.08
N LEU A 9 19.16 -14.30 6.76
CA LEU A 9 18.70 -13.70 8.00
C LEU A 9 19.62 -14.06 9.19
N GLU A 10 20.13 -15.30 9.24
CA GLU A 10 21.17 -15.69 10.20
C GLU A 10 22.46 -14.85 10.02
N ASP A 11 22.92 -14.63 8.79
CA ASP A 11 24.09 -13.77 8.53
C ASP A 11 23.85 -12.31 8.96
N LEU A 12 22.66 -11.77 8.71
CA LEU A 12 22.27 -10.43 9.15
C LEU A 12 22.30 -10.32 10.68
N GLU A 13 21.69 -11.27 11.40
CA GLU A 13 21.66 -11.28 12.87
C GLU A 13 23.07 -11.21 13.48
N TRP A 14 24.03 -11.94 12.92
CA TRP A 14 25.42 -11.97 13.40
C TRP A 14 26.13 -10.65 13.15
N ARG A 15 25.87 -10.05 11.99
CA ARG A 15 26.51 -8.82 11.56
C ARG A 15 25.96 -7.57 12.26
N THR A 16 24.77 -7.64 12.87
CA THR A 16 24.12 -6.48 13.52
C THR A 16 24.27 -6.43 15.04
N GLN A 17 24.82 -7.48 15.67
CA GLN A 17 24.93 -7.59 17.14
C GLN A 17 25.62 -6.37 17.79
N GLU A 18 26.70 -5.88 17.19
CA GLU A 18 27.52 -4.77 17.70
C GLU A 18 26.80 -3.41 17.72
N TYR A 19 25.70 -3.27 16.98
CA TYR A 19 24.93 -2.03 16.95
C TYR A 19 23.82 -1.98 18.00
N SER A 20 23.53 -3.08 18.68
CA SER A 20 22.52 -3.09 19.75
C SER A 20 23.13 -2.59 21.05
N ALA A 21 22.50 -1.59 21.67
CA ALA A 21 22.91 -1.02 22.95
C ALA A 21 21.86 -1.29 24.03
N LEU A 22 22.31 -1.59 25.24
CA LEU A 22 21.48 -1.68 26.44
C LEU A 22 21.56 -0.35 27.19
N ILE A 23 20.40 0.20 27.57
CA ILE A 23 20.28 1.47 28.28
C ILE A 23 19.64 1.18 29.64
N THR A 24 20.27 1.58 30.73
CA THR A 24 19.75 1.39 32.09
C THR A 24 20.21 2.51 33.02
N ASP A 25 19.90 2.41 34.31
CA ASP A 25 20.38 3.33 35.34
C ASP A 25 21.26 2.59 36.37
N ALA A 26 22.00 3.36 37.17
CA ALA A 26 22.92 2.79 38.16
C ALA A 26 22.23 1.90 39.22
N ARG A 27 20.92 2.09 39.43
CA ARG A 27 20.12 1.28 40.36
C ARG A 27 19.51 0.06 39.69
N ARG A 28 19.62 -0.05 38.36
CA ARG A 28 18.98 -1.03 37.49
C ARG A 28 17.47 -1.09 37.74
N THR A 29 16.87 0.08 37.98
CA THR A 29 15.44 0.18 38.27
C THR A 29 14.58 0.14 37.02
N SER A 30 15.13 0.51 35.88
CA SER A 30 14.51 0.38 34.57
C SER A 30 15.58 0.09 33.50
N CYS A 31 15.17 -0.49 32.38
CA CYS A 31 16.05 -0.75 31.24
C CYS A 31 15.28 -0.65 29.92
N GLY A 32 16.02 -0.38 28.85
CA GLY A 32 15.57 -0.50 27.48
C GLY A 32 16.77 -0.74 26.56
N SER A 33 16.51 -0.72 25.27
CA SER A 33 17.48 -0.93 24.20
C SER A 33 17.71 0.35 23.38
N GLY A 34 18.69 0.32 22.50
CA GLY A 34 19.01 1.38 21.55
C GLY A 34 19.82 0.86 20.39
N VAL A 35 20.03 1.69 19.37
CA VAL A 35 20.92 1.41 18.25
C VAL A 35 22.09 2.39 18.22
N LEU A 36 23.30 1.86 18.11
CA LEU A 36 24.55 2.60 18.11
C LEU A 36 24.89 3.11 16.71
N TYR A 37 25.23 4.39 16.65
CA TYR A 37 25.69 5.06 15.43
C TYR A 37 27.01 5.81 15.68
N TYR A 38 28.00 5.56 14.83
CA TYR A 38 29.23 6.33 14.76
C TYR A 38 29.56 6.68 13.32
N SER A 39 29.78 7.97 13.05
CA SER A 39 30.04 8.49 11.70
C SER A 39 31.42 8.13 11.13
N GLY A 40 32.29 7.48 11.92
CA GLY A 40 33.66 7.16 11.52
C GLY A 40 34.69 8.22 11.89
N LYS A 41 34.28 9.47 12.11
CA LYS A 41 35.15 10.61 12.44
C LYS A 41 34.68 11.31 13.72
N GLY A 42 35.60 11.97 14.44
CA GLY A 42 35.28 12.75 15.65
C GLY A 42 35.32 12.01 16.97
N SER A 43 35.05 12.77 18.03
CA SER A 43 35.06 12.32 19.42
C SER A 43 33.67 12.00 19.98
N MET A 44 32.65 11.91 19.12
CA MET A 44 31.27 11.68 19.53
C MET A 44 30.69 10.45 18.81
N PHE A 45 29.84 9.72 19.50
CA PHE A 45 28.98 8.68 18.94
C PHE A 45 27.60 8.76 19.58
N PHE A 46 26.62 8.08 18.99
CA PHE A 46 25.20 8.30 19.30
C PHE A 46 24.49 6.98 19.56
N VAL A 47 23.46 7.02 20.39
CA VAL A 47 22.52 5.92 20.59
C VAL A 47 21.11 6.43 20.34
N PHE A 48 20.41 5.82 19.38
CA PHE A 48 19.02 6.13 19.08
C PHE A 48 18.12 5.19 19.88
N THR A 49 17.08 5.72 20.50
CA THR A 49 16.16 4.94 21.35
C THR A 49 14.77 5.60 21.39
N CYS A 50 13.82 4.96 22.07
CA CYS A 50 12.50 5.52 22.32
C CYS A 50 12.52 6.53 23.47
N ALA A 51 11.69 7.57 23.39
CA ALA A 51 11.67 8.65 24.39
C ALA A 51 11.23 8.13 25.76
N HIS A 52 10.24 7.25 25.81
CA HIS A 52 9.72 6.69 27.07
C HIS A 52 10.75 5.84 27.83
N VAL A 53 11.72 5.23 27.13
CA VAL A 53 12.83 4.49 27.76
C VAL A 53 13.60 5.40 28.69
N LEU A 54 13.86 6.65 28.28
CA LEU A 54 14.67 7.60 29.02
C LEU A 54 13.93 8.26 30.19
N GLU A 55 12.61 8.48 30.07
CA GLU A 55 11.82 9.03 31.18
C GLU A 55 11.79 8.10 32.39
N ALA A 56 11.83 6.79 32.17
CA ALA A 56 11.82 5.78 33.23
C ALA A 56 13.17 5.67 33.98
N LEU A 57 14.25 6.24 33.45
CA LEU A 57 15.60 6.08 34.00
C LEU A 57 15.98 7.19 35.00
N THR A 58 16.69 6.78 36.05
CA THR A 58 17.35 7.71 36.98
C THR A 58 18.74 8.11 36.49
N ASP A 59 19.16 9.33 36.78
CA ASP A 59 20.47 9.87 36.41
C ASP A 59 21.58 9.33 37.36
N PRO A 60 22.76 8.89 36.87
CA PRO A 60 23.21 8.83 35.47
C PRO A 60 22.68 7.64 34.68
N ILE A 61 22.47 7.87 33.37
CA ILE A 61 22.10 6.84 32.40
C ILE A 61 23.35 6.01 32.06
N GLU A 62 23.25 4.70 32.14
CA GLU A 62 24.29 3.75 31.73
C GLU A 62 23.97 3.18 30.34
N VAL A 63 24.95 3.22 29.44
CA VAL A 63 24.86 2.68 28.08
C VAL A 63 25.91 1.58 27.91
N HIS A 64 25.44 0.35 27.70
CA HIS A 64 26.26 -0.85 27.51
C HIS A 64 26.18 -1.32 26.06
N PHE A 65 27.30 -1.66 25.44
CA PHE A 65 27.34 -2.14 24.04
C PHE A 65 28.54 -3.06 23.80
N LEU A 66 28.49 -3.79 22.68
CA LEU A 66 29.50 -4.75 22.27
C LEU A 66 30.50 -4.12 21.29
N LEU A 67 31.80 -4.35 21.50
CA LEU A 67 32.85 -4.03 20.52
C LEU A 67 33.44 -5.30 19.92
N PRO A 68 33.43 -5.47 18.59
CA PRO A 68 33.94 -6.68 17.95
C PRO A 68 35.46 -6.83 18.14
N ILE A 69 35.90 -8.03 18.57
CA ILE A 69 37.29 -8.48 18.49
C ILE A 69 37.45 -9.42 17.29
N ASP A 70 36.56 -10.41 17.15
CA ASP A 70 36.48 -11.33 16.01
C ASP A 70 35.02 -11.70 15.74
N ARG A 71 34.40 -11.06 14.73
CA ARG A 71 32.99 -11.25 14.34
C ARG A 71 32.68 -12.70 13.97
N GLN A 72 33.65 -13.46 13.42
CA GLN A 72 33.41 -14.85 13.00
C GLN A 72 33.35 -15.83 14.17
N LYS A 73 33.87 -15.44 15.33
CA LYS A 73 33.85 -16.25 16.56
C LYS A 73 32.90 -15.70 17.62
N GLU A 74 32.13 -14.66 17.28
CA GLU A 74 31.31 -13.90 18.22
C GLU A 74 32.10 -13.44 19.46
N ASP A 75 33.37 -13.05 19.26
CA ASP A 75 34.24 -12.57 20.34
C ASP A 75 34.10 -11.04 20.46
N TYR A 76 33.49 -10.58 21.54
CA TYR A 76 33.17 -9.18 21.79
C TYR A 76 33.69 -8.69 23.14
N ARG A 77 34.16 -7.43 23.17
CA ARG A 77 34.47 -6.70 24.39
C ARG A 77 33.27 -5.87 24.83
N GLU A 78 32.79 -6.11 26.03
CA GLU A 78 31.73 -5.28 26.65
C GLU A 78 32.27 -3.90 27.04
N CYS A 79 31.52 -2.86 26.70
CA CYS A 79 31.83 -1.48 27.06
C CYS A 79 30.63 -0.83 27.75
N CYS A 80 30.91 0.00 28.76
CA CYS A 80 29.91 0.77 29.49
C CYS A 80 30.33 2.24 29.53
N ILE A 81 29.43 3.14 29.12
CA ILE A 81 29.62 4.60 29.14
C ILE A 81 28.43 5.24 29.85
N PHE A 82 28.68 6.33 30.58
CA PHE A 82 27.66 7.05 31.34
C PHE A 82 27.24 8.33 30.61
N ALA A 83 25.96 8.67 30.68
CA ALA A 83 25.37 9.89 30.13
C ALA A 83 24.51 10.61 31.16
N GLY A 84 24.59 11.95 31.19
CA GLY A 84 23.64 12.79 31.92
C GLY A 84 22.36 13.05 31.12
N ARG A 85 21.29 13.51 31.79
CA ARG A 85 20.04 13.91 31.08
C ARG A 85 20.23 15.07 30.11
N GLU A 86 21.21 15.93 30.31
CA GLU A 86 21.61 16.98 29.38
C GLU A 86 22.20 16.44 28.06
N GLN A 87 22.51 15.14 28.02
CA GLN A 87 23.00 14.44 26.84
C GLN A 87 21.90 13.79 25.99
N VAL A 88 20.64 14.05 26.33
CA VAL A 88 19.46 13.50 25.64
C VAL A 88 18.79 14.59 24.81
N VAL A 89 18.46 14.25 23.56
CA VAL A 89 17.74 15.12 22.63
C VAL A 89 16.49 14.38 22.14
N TYR A 90 15.32 14.99 22.37
CA TYR A 90 14.03 14.50 21.91
C TYR A 90 13.63 15.14 20.57
N SER A 91 12.59 14.62 19.92
CA SER A 91 12.08 15.20 18.68
C SER A 91 11.53 16.63 18.90
N PRO A 92 11.83 17.60 18.01
CA PRO A 92 11.36 18.98 18.16
C PRO A 92 9.84 19.10 18.02
N ILE A 93 9.19 18.21 17.29
CA ILE A 93 7.72 18.19 17.08
C ILE A 93 6.99 17.30 18.10
N ASP A 94 7.69 16.87 19.15
CA ASP A 94 7.10 16.14 20.25
C ASP A 94 6.26 17.05 21.14
N GLU A 95 5.12 16.51 21.57
CA GLU A 95 4.19 17.16 22.49
C GLU A 95 4.01 16.24 23.68
N ILE A 96 4.42 16.72 24.85
CA ILE A 96 4.35 15.95 26.09
C ILE A 96 3.01 16.22 26.76
N THR A 97 2.24 15.17 26.97
CA THR A 97 1.01 15.20 27.77
C THR A 97 1.25 14.50 29.11
N GLU A 98 0.97 15.20 30.21
CA GLU A 98 1.09 14.65 31.56
C GLU A 98 -0.27 14.13 32.03
N THR A 99 -0.36 12.83 32.29
CA THR A 99 -1.55 12.20 32.87
C THR A 99 -1.16 11.55 34.20
N GLY A 100 -1.30 12.28 35.31
CA GLY A 100 -0.82 11.83 36.62
C GLY A 100 0.71 11.91 36.71
N ASN A 101 1.39 10.80 37.07
CA ASN A 101 2.85 10.70 37.12
C ASN A 101 3.48 10.17 35.82
N ILE A 102 2.68 9.91 34.78
CA ILE A 102 3.15 9.37 33.50
C ILE A 102 3.16 10.48 32.47
N LYS A 103 4.33 10.71 31.86
CA LYS A 103 4.49 11.56 30.69
C LYS A 103 4.31 10.73 29.43
N LYS A 104 3.47 11.20 28.53
CA LYS A 104 3.26 10.57 27.22
C LYS A 104 3.77 11.50 26.13
N HIS A 105 4.68 10.99 25.32
CA HIS A 105 5.27 11.67 24.17
C HIS A 105 4.37 11.45 22.93
N SER A 106 4.15 12.50 22.13
CA SER A 106 3.49 12.39 20.83
C SER A 106 4.45 11.90 19.73
N VAL A 107 5.75 11.94 20.02
CA VAL A 107 6.84 11.35 19.25
C VAL A 107 7.74 10.55 20.17
N ASP A 108 7.66 9.23 20.10
CA ASP A 108 8.41 8.35 20.98
C ASP A 108 9.85 8.08 20.48
N ALA A 109 10.64 9.13 20.23
CA ALA A 109 12.02 9.03 19.73
C ALA A 109 12.97 9.99 20.45
N ALA A 110 14.17 9.49 20.76
CA ALA A 110 15.24 10.26 21.38
C ALA A 110 16.63 9.80 20.91
N VAL A 111 17.61 10.70 21.06
CA VAL A 111 19.02 10.45 20.78
C VAL A 111 19.86 10.78 22.02
N ILE A 112 20.71 9.84 22.44
CA ILE A 112 21.76 10.07 23.42
C ILE A 112 23.06 10.33 22.68
N TYR A 113 23.76 11.43 23.00
CA TYR A 113 25.08 11.71 22.45
C TYR A 113 26.18 11.44 23.50
N LEU A 114 27.23 10.71 23.10
CA LEU A 114 28.27 10.18 23.99
C LEU A 114 29.66 10.54 23.49
N LYS A 115 30.62 10.67 24.41
CA LYS A 115 32.03 10.95 24.09
C LYS A 115 32.80 9.65 23.85
N LYS A 116 33.51 9.58 22.73
CA LYS A 116 34.47 8.55 22.36
C LYS A 116 35.85 8.94 22.89
N ASP A 117 36.42 8.10 23.75
CA ASP A 117 37.82 8.19 24.19
C ASP A 117 38.75 7.41 23.25
N ASP A 118 40.04 7.72 23.23
CA ASP A 118 41.05 7.10 22.36
C ASP A 118 41.14 5.56 22.58
N ALA A 119 40.71 5.08 23.74
CA ALA A 119 40.66 3.67 24.10
C ALA A 119 39.46 2.88 23.51
N LEU A 120 38.54 3.57 22.82
CA LEU A 120 37.31 3.00 22.26
C LEU A 120 37.36 2.95 20.72
N PRO A 121 37.87 1.87 20.10
CA PRO A 121 38.05 1.78 18.64
C PRO A 121 36.73 1.46 17.93
N LEU A 122 35.82 2.44 17.85
CA LEU A 122 34.59 2.32 17.04
C LEU A 122 34.89 2.49 15.54
N GLU A 123 34.42 1.55 14.73
CA GLU A 123 34.37 1.62 13.26
C GLU A 123 33.16 2.42 12.79
N ALA A 124 33.24 2.98 11.59
CA ALA A 124 32.12 3.70 10.98
C ALA A 124 30.92 2.77 10.78
N THR A 125 29.75 3.23 11.17
CA THR A 125 28.50 2.47 11.05
C THR A 125 28.09 2.33 9.58
N PRO A 126 27.85 1.10 9.07
CA PRO A 126 27.59 0.87 7.64
C PRO A 126 26.11 0.85 7.25
N TYR A 127 25.17 0.91 8.22
CA TYR A 127 23.75 0.77 7.91
C TYR A 127 23.11 2.05 7.38
N LEU A 128 22.08 1.87 6.56
CA LEU A 128 21.27 2.92 5.96
C LEU A 128 19.86 2.95 6.59
N ILE A 129 19.15 4.06 6.39
CA ILE A 129 17.75 4.17 6.78
C ILE A 129 16.85 3.83 5.59
N ALA A 130 15.84 3.01 5.82
CA ALA A 130 14.79 2.71 4.86
C ALA A 130 13.39 2.86 5.49
N GLU A 131 12.36 2.91 4.65
CA GLU A 131 10.96 2.97 5.09
C GLU A 131 10.37 1.56 5.20
N ALA A 132 9.69 1.27 6.31
CA ALA A 132 8.97 0.02 6.48
C ALA A 132 7.73 -0.02 5.56
N ARG A 133 7.60 -1.08 4.76
CA ARG A 133 6.41 -1.42 4.00
C ARG A 133 5.64 -2.52 4.73
N LYS A 134 4.31 -2.51 4.60
CA LYS A 134 3.49 -3.58 5.20
C LYS A 134 3.94 -4.91 4.60
N GLY A 135 4.26 -5.88 5.46
CA GLY A 135 4.71 -7.21 5.12
C GLY A 135 6.19 -7.44 4.96
N ASP A 136 6.99 -6.39 5.06
CA ASP A 136 8.43 -6.56 5.17
C ASP A 136 8.71 -7.55 6.30
N LYS A 137 9.57 -8.51 6.01
CA LYS A 137 10.16 -9.34 7.03
C LYS A 137 11.14 -8.48 7.81
N VAL A 138 11.00 -8.54 9.13
CA VAL A 138 11.81 -7.74 10.04
C VAL A 138 12.37 -8.60 11.13
N PHE A 139 13.50 -8.19 11.65
CA PHE A 139 14.00 -8.70 12.91
C PHE A 139 14.51 -7.53 13.76
N SER A 140 14.53 -7.72 15.08
CA SER A 140 15.00 -6.74 16.03
C SER A 140 15.84 -7.41 17.08
N GLN A 141 16.95 -6.78 17.47
CA GLN A 141 17.89 -7.29 18.46
C GLN A 141 17.96 -6.31 19.62
N GLY A 142 17.77 -6.81 20.84
CA GLY A 142 17.70 -5.98 22.04
C GLY A 142 17.93 -6.79 23.31
N PHE A 143 17.58 -6.19 24.45
CA PHE A 143 17.94 -6.71 25.77
C PHE A 143 16.72 -6.84 26.69
N PRO A 144 15.79 -7.78 26.43
CA PRO A 144 14.54 -7.94 27.20
C PRO A 144 14.73 -8.14 28.70
N GLY A 145 15.84 -8.78 29.09
CA GLY A 145 16.11 -9.12 30.48
C GLY A 145 16.92 -8.09 31.27
N GLY A 146 17.39 -7.01 30.63
CA GLY A 146 18.36 -6.08 31.20
C GLY A 146 19.65 -6.76 31.68
N ILE A 147 20.43 -6.07 32.53
CA ILE A 147 21.68 -6.63 33.07
C ILE A 147 21.42 -7.71 34.12
N LYS A 148 21.87 -8.94 33.86
CA LYS A 148 21.88 -10.05 34.83
C LYS A 148 23.28 -10.23 35.42
N GLN A 149 23.38 -10.35 36.75
CA GLN A 149 24.67 -10.50 37.43
C GLN A 149 25.40 -11.77 36.96
N GLY A 150 26.64 -11.61 36.47
CA GLY A 150 27.51 -12.72 36.09
C GLY A 150 27.23 -13.34 34.72
N ILE A 151 26.31 -12.78 33.94
CA ILE A 151 26.01 -13.20 32.57
C ILE A 151 26.58 -12.14 31.61
N PRO A 152 27.38 -12.53 30.60
CA PRO A 152 27.88 -11.62 29.56
C PRO A 152 26.76 -10.91 28.80
N LEU A 153 27.01 -9.68 28.32
CA LEU A 153 26.09 -8.85 27.56
C LEU A 153 25.59 -9.56 26.29
N LEU A 154 26.48 -10.28 25.58
CA LEU A 154 26.12 -11.05 24.40
C LEU A 154 25.11 -12.17 24.73
N GLU A 155 25.25 -12.83 25.88
CA GLU A 155 24.37 -13.93 26.32
C GLU A 155 22.98 -13.45 26.79
N ILE A 156 22.82 -12.15 27.07
CA ILE A 156 21.52 -11.55 27.44
C ILE A 156 20.83 -10.80 26.29
N MET A 157 21.50 -10.67 25.14
CA MET A 157 20.90 -10.13 23.92
C MET A 157 19.95 -11.17 23.34
N ASP A 158 18.82 -10.72 22.84
CA ASP A 158 17.79 -11.58 22.25
C ASP A 158 17.26 -10.97 20.96
N THR A 159 16.68 -11.81 20.11
CA THR A 159 16.21 -11.43 18.78
C THR A 159 14.73 -11.70 18.65
N THR A 160 13.93 -10.72 18.22
CA THR A 160 12.53 -10.93 17.81
C THR A 160 12.41 -10.80 16.30
N ARG A 161 11.74 -11.76 15.67
CA ARG A 161 11.45 -11.77 14.24
C ARG A 161 9.97 -11.51 14.02
N GLY A 162 9.64 -10.91 12.88
CA GLY A 162 8.26 -10.63 12.58
C GLY A 162 8.00 -10.15 11.17
N THR A 163 6.74 -9.79 10.97
CA THR A 163 6.24 -9.23 9.70
C THR A 163 5.51 -7.93 9.98
N VAL A 164 5.83 -6.86 9.25
CA VAL A 164 5.14 -5.57 9.39
C VAL A 164 3.64 -5.75 9.07
N LEU A 165 2.77 -5.40 10.02
CA LEU A 165 1.31 -5.51 9.91
C LEU A 165 0.66 -4.26 9.35
N HIS A 166 1.13 -3.08 9.78
CA HIS A 166 0.62 -1.80 9.33
C HIS A 166 1.77 -0.79 9.35
N SER A 167 2.09 -0.21 8.21
CA SER A 167 2.89 1.00 8.11
C SER A 167 2.03 2.00 7.35
N LEU A 168 1.54 3.03 8.03
CA LEU A 168 0.81 4.12 7.40
C LEU A 168 1.77 5.29 7.27
N SER A 169 1.92 5.87 6.08
CA SER A 169 2.84 7.01 5.85
C SER A 169 2.62 8.21 6.77
N ASP A 170 1.36 8.54 7.07
CA ASP A 170 0.95 9.65 7.94
C ASP A 170 1.22 9.39 9.42
N ARG A 171 1.49 8.12 9.77
CA ARG A 171 1.90 7.74 11.12
C ARG A 171 3.41 7.70 11.23
N ARG A 172 3.86 8.19 12.39
CA ARG A 172 5.26 8.17 12.86
C ARG A 172 5.71 6.78 13.30
N GLU A 173 4.77 5.84 13.36
CA GLU A 173 4.99 4.46 13.78
C GLU A 173 4.47 3.49 12.73
N PHE A 174 5.08 2.31 12.68
CA PHE A 174 4.52 1.12 12.07
C PHE A 174 4.34 0.04 13.15
N THR A 175 3.52 -0.96 12.86
CA THR A 175 3.34 -2.12 13.75
C THR A 175 3.76 -3.38 13.02
N PHE A 176 4.36 -4.32 13.72
CA PHE A 176 4.71 -5.63 13.21
C PHE A 176 4.21 -6.73 14.16
N ARG A 177 4.00 -7.93 13.61
CA ARG A 177 3.66 -9.13 14.40
C ARG A 177 4.94 -9.89 14.67
N ALA A 178 5.32 -10.00 15.93
CA ALA A 178 6.36 -10.92 16.34
C ALA A 178 5.88 -12.36 16.08
N GLU A 179 6.66 -13.12 15.32
CA GLU A 179 6.38 -14.51 14.93
C GLU A 179 6.95 -15.51 15.96
N ASP A 180 7.85 -15.05 16.83
CA ASP A 180 8.53 -15.92 17.78
C ASP A 180 7.73 -16.16 19.07
N GLY A 181 7.72 -17.41 19.52
CA GLY A 181 7.03 -17.88 20.72
C GLY A 181 7.86 -17.86 22.02
N TYR A 182 9.05 -17.23 22.03
CA TYR A 182 9.95 -17.25 23.18
C TYR A 182 9.59 -16.23 24.27
N LEU A 183 8.85 -15.16 23.95
CA LEU A 183 8.45 -14.19 24.97
C LEU A 183 7.54 -14.86 26.00
N ASP A 184 7.92 -14.85 27.27
CA ASP A 184 7.19 -15.54 28.34
C ASP A 184 5.76 -14.99 28.43
N GLN A 185 4.75 -15.84 28.20
CA GLN A 185 3.34 -15.45 28.26
C GLN A 185 2.94 -14.86 29.63
N GLY A 186 3.67 -15.17 30.70
CA GLY A 186 3.48 -14.61 32.04
C GLY A 186 4.20 -13.28 32.31
N ASN A 187 5.19 -12.88 31.49
CA ASN A 187 6.06 -11.71 31.75
C ASN A 187 6.34 -10.82 30.51
N ARG A 188 5.56 -11.00 29.44
CA ARG A 188 5.78 -10.38 28.12
C ARG A 188 5.87 -8.85 28.11
N VAL A 189 5.15 -8.17 29.01
CA VAL A 189 5.19 -6.70 29.11
C VAL A 189 6.58 -6.23 29.56
N TYR A 190 7.14 -6.88 30.58
CA TYR A 190 8.46 -6.56 31.13
C TYR A 190 9.58 -6.90 30.14
N GLU A 191 9.47 -8.01 29.40
CA GLU A 191 10.45 -8.34 28.35
C GLU A 191 10.41 -7.32 27.20
N LEU A 192 9.24 -6.83 26.83
CA LEU A 192 9.09 -5.80 25.80
C LEU A 192 9.58 -4.42 26.26
N GLU A 193 9.54 -4.11 27.56
CA GLU A 193 10.18 -2.90 28.11
C GLU A 193 11.69 -2.92 27.84
N GLY A 194 12.37 -4.05 28.11
CA GLY A 194 13.80 -4.21 27.80
C GLY A 194 14.13 -4.16 26.30
N PHE A 195 13.22 -4.64 25.43
CA PHE A 195 13.36 -4.50 23.97
C PHE A 195 13.10 -3.08 23.46
N SER A 196 12.46 -2.20 24.23
CA SER A 196 12.05 -0.93 23.68
C SER A 196 13.25 -0.03 23.35
N GLY A 197 13.25 0.57 22.17
CA GLY A 197 14.37 1.28 21.57
C GLY A 197 15.29 0.39 20.72
N ALA A 198 15.09 -0.93 20.69
CA ALA A 198 15.88 -1.84 19.85
C ALA A 198 15.72 -1.52 18.36
N PRO A 199 16.78 -1.62 17.53
CA PRO A 199 16.67 -1.46 16.09
C PRO A 199 15.76 -2.52 15.47
N VAL A 200 14.92 -2.12 14.53
CA VAL A 200 14.12 -2.99 13.67
C VAL A 200 14.75 -2.97 12.29
N TRP A 201 15.36 -4.10 11.92
CA TRP A 201 16.09 -4.31 10.67
C TRP A 201 15.18 -4.90 9.59
N HIS A 202 15.48 -4.59 8.32
CA HIS A 202 14.91 -5.32 7.18
C HIS A 202 15.56 -6.71 7.06
N GLY A 203 14.74 -7.76 6.95
CA GLY A 203 15.19 -9.16 7.03
C GLY A 203 15.59 -9.80 5.69
N GLU A 204 15.36 -9.14 4.56
CA GLU A 204 15.54 -9.73 3.22
C GLU A 204 16.54 -8.98 2.31
N GLU A 205 17.26 -7.98 2.83
CA GLU A 205 18.27 -7.24 2.05
C GLU A 205 19.71 -7.71 2.36
N GLU A 206 20.59 -7.71 1.36
CA GLU A 206 22.03 -7.93 1.57
C GLU A 206 22.73 -6.76 2.30
N ASN A 207 22.14 -5.56 2.19
CA ASN A 207 22.61 -4.33 2.81
C ASN A 207 21.86 -4.07 4.13
N PHE A 208 22.57 -3.54 5.13
CA PHE A 208 21.99 -3.26 6.43
C PHE A 208 21.05 -2.06 6.36
N SER A 209 19.74 -2.30 6.52
CA SER A 209 18.72 -1.26 6.49
C SER A 209 17.94 -1.26 7.81
N VAL A 210 17.97 -0.14 8.54
CA VAL A 210 17.16 0.08 9.75
C VAL A 210 15.84 0.75 9.34
N LEU A 211 14.73 0.14 9.72
CA LEU A 211 13.37 0.62 9.43
C LEU A 211 12.80 1.45 10.57
N GLY A 212 13.10 1.08 11.82
CA GLY A 212 12.56 1.75 13.00
C GLY A 212 13.24 1.35 14.31
N LEU A 213 12.70 1.89 15.41
CA LEU A 213 13.04 1.56 16.80
C LEU A 213 11.83 0.92 17.46
N LEU A 214 12.00 -0.22 18.14
CA LEU A 214 10.88 -0.96 18.71
C LEU A 214 10.25 -0.17 19.87
N SER A 215 8.96 0.13 19.80
CA SER A 215 8.21 0.76 20.90
C SER A 215 7.32 -0.28 21.58
N SER A 216 7.36 -0.33 22.91
CA SER A 216 6.67 -1.35 23.70
C SER A 216 5.15 -1.36 23.45
N GLY A 217 4.53 -2.55 23.53
CA GLY A 217 3.08 -2.69 23.36
C GLY A 217 2.31 -2.42 24.66
N GLU A 218 1.10 -1.85 24.58
CA GLU A 218 0.22 -1.62 25.73
C GLU A 218 -0.89 -2.69 25.85
N GLY A 219 -1.07 -3.25 27.06
CA GLY A 219 -2.25 -4.05 27.43
C GLY A 219 -2.47 -5.34 26.64
N GLU A 220 -3.70 -5.58 26.16
CA GLU A 220 -4.09 -6.82 25.45
C GLU A 220 -3.38 -7.02 24.10
N THR A 221 -2.75 -5.98 23.55
CA THR A 221 -2.05 -6.04 22.26
C THR A 221 -0.75 -6.84 22.33
N VAL A 222 -0.10 -6.80 23.50
CA VAL A 222 1.09 -7.58 23.86
C VAL A 222 0.81 -9.08 23.81
N TYR A 223 -0.37 -9.50 24.29
CA TYR A 223 -0.78 -10.91 24.29
C TYR A 223 -0.87 -11.50 22.87
N ARG A 224 -1.14 -10.67 21.85
CA ARG A 224 -1.27 -11.08 20.44
C ARG A 224 0.03 -10.97 19.62
N GLY A 225 1.16 -10.63 20.27
CA GLY A 225 2.44 -10.44 19.60
C GLY A 225 2.49 -9.28 18.62
N ARG A 226 1.62 -8.27 18.78
CA ARG A 226 1.70 -7.04 18.00
C ARG A 226 2.60 -6.06 18.74
N VAL A 227 3.61 -5.56 18.05
CA VAL A 227 4.60 -4.61 18.58
C VAL A 227 4.62 -3.38 17.69
N SER A 228 4.75 -2.21 18.30
CA SER A 228 4.88 -0.94 17.57
C SER A 228 6.35 -0.64 17.31
N SER A 229 6.65 0.19 16.33
CA SER A 229 7.99 0.68 16.08
C SER A 229 7.93 2.10 15.50
N VAL A 230 8.78 2.97 16.04
CA VAL A 230 8.92 4.35 15.61
C VAL A 230 9.80 4.40 14.38
N LYS A 231 9.35 5.10 13.33
CA LYS A 231 10.09 5.21 12.07
C LYS A 231 11.38 6.02 12.22
N MET A 232 12.42 5.58 11.53
CA MET A 232 13.74 6.23 11.56
C MET A 232 13.78 7.65 10.96
N GLY A 233 12.78 8.06 10.18
CA GLY A 233 12.69 9.43 9.64
C GLY A 233 12.77 10.52 10.70
N ILE A 234 12.24 10.28 11.90
CA ILE A 234 12.33 11.23 13.02
C ILE A 234 13.76 11.36 13.55
N ILE A 235 14.46 10.23 13.72
CA ILE A 235 15.85 10.21 14.17
C ILE A 235 16.74 10.93 13.15
N ARG A 236 16.48 10.73 11.85
CA ARG A 236 17.16 11.47 10.77
C ARG A 236 17.00 12.99 10.94
N SER A 237 15.78 13.44 11.24
CA SER A 237 15.51 14.86 11.48
C SER A 237 16.23 15.38 12.73
N ILE A 238 16.28 14.63 13.84
CA ILE A 238 17.04 15.01 15.05
C ILE A 238 18.54 15.11 14.76
N MET A 239 19.11 14.06 14.15
CA MET A 239 20.54 13.98 13.84
C MET A 239 21.00 15.12 12.95
N LYS A 240 20.19 15.46 11.95
CA LYS A 240 20.46 16.58 11.07
C LYS A 240 20.29 17.92 11.78
N ASN A 241 19.12 18.18 12.35
CA ASN A 241 18.77 19.51 12.84
C ASN A 241 19.60 19.92 14.08
N HIS A 242 19.90 18.97 14.96
CA HIS A 242 20.58 19.25 16.21
C HIS A 242 22.09 19.00 16.16
N PHE A 243 22.53 17.95 15.46
CA PHE A 243 23.94 17.53 15.44
C PHE A 243 24.66 17.83 14.12
N ASN A 244 23.94 18.29 13.09
CA ASN A 244 24.42 18.44 11.71
C ASN A 244 25.01 17.13 11.14
N ILE A 245 24.40 16.00 11.48
CA ILE A 245 24.80 14.67 11.01
C ILE A 245 23.75 14.13 10.06
N LEU A 246 24.19 13.81 8.85
CA LEU A 246 23.37 13.17 7.84
C LEU A 246 23.37 11.65 8.05
N LEU A 247 22.17 11.08 8.15
CA LEU A 247 21.94 9.66 8.04
C LEU A 247 21.43 9.34 6.63
N GLU A 248 22.20 8.57 5.88
CA GLU A 248 21.85 8.23 4.49
C GLU A 248 20.57 7.38 4.42
N THR A 249 19.76 7.66 3.39
CA THR A 249 18.51 6.95 3.12
C THR A 249 18.61 6.07 1.87
N ARG A 250 17.70 5.10 1.75
CA ARG A 250 17.53 4.33 0.52
C ARG A 250 16.07 3.98 0.25
N ILE A 251 15.76 3.77 -1.03
CA ILE A 251 14.56 3.04 -1.44
C ILE A 251 14.96 1.57 -1.56
N ILE A 252 14.21 0.69 -0.88
CA ILE A 252 14.41 -0.76 -0.90
C ILE A 252 14.32 -1.25 -2.35
N GLY A 253 15.25 -2.11 -2.77
CA GLY A 253 15.27 -2.70 -4.12
C GLY A 253 15.93 -1.86 -5.22
N ILE A 254 16.45 -0.65 -4.92
CA ILE A 254 17.27 0.12 -5.88
C ILE A 254 18.72 -0.40 -5.85
N PRO A 255 19.28 -0.82 -7.01
CA PRO A 255 20.68 -1.25 -7.12
C PRO A 255 21.67 -0.11 -6.81
N GLU A 256 22.83 -0.44 -6.23
CA GLU A 256 23.87 0.56 -5.93
C GLU A 256 24.47 1.20 -7.21
N GLU A 257 24.43 0.50 -8.33
CA GLU A 257 24.84 0.99 -9.66
C GLU A 257 23.91 2.07 -10.26
N ASP A 258 22.68 2.16 -9.75
CA ASP A 258 21.70 3.21 -10.06
C ASP A 258 21.91 4.46 -9.18
N VAL A 259 22.96 4.50 -8.34
CA VAL A 259 23.29 5.61 -7.45
C VAL A 259 24.68 6.14 -7.81
N ALA A 260 24.84 7.46 -7.95
CA ALA A 260 26.17 8.05 -8.12
C ALA A 260 27.06 7.68 -6.91
N CYS A 261 28.26 7.17 -7.20
CA CYS A 261 29.21 6.65 -6.20
C CYS A 261 29.92 7.77 -5.45
N GLY A 262 29.18 8.59 -4.69
CA GLY A 262 29.76 9.66 -3.90
C GLY A 262 30.94 9.14 -3.07
N LYS A 263 31.96 9.97 -2.82
CA LYS A 263 33.05 9.63 -1.90
C LYS A 263 32.40 9.06 -0.64
N THR A 264 32.67 7.79 -0.34
CA THR A 264 32.04 7.00 0.75
C THR A 264 32.53 7.45 2.14
N GLN A 265 32.72 8.75 2.30
CA GLN A 265 33.09 9.41 3.54
C GLN A 265 32.07 10.50 3.78
N LEU A 266 31.00 10.17 4.50
CA LEU A 266 30.18 11.17 5.15
C LEU A 266 31.09 12.13 5.95
N LEU A 267 31.03 13.39 5.55
CA LEU A 267 31.72 14.56 6.06
C LEU A 267 31.11 15.00 7.41
N TYR A 268 31.17 14.15 8.43
CA TYR A 268 31.26 14.67 9.79
C TYR A 268 32.75 14.96 10.03
N ASP A 269 33.12 16.24 10.15
CA ASP A 269 34.50 16.67 10.41
C ASP A 269 34.96 16.34 11.84
N GLY A 270 34.08 15.74 12.64
CA GLY A 270 34.32 15.41 14.03
C GLY A 270 33.83 16.48 15.01
N THR A 271 33.24 17.56 14.51
CA THR A 271 32.74 18.67 15.32
C THR A 271 31.21 18.72 15.31
N THR A 272 30.60 18.27 16.40
CA THR A 272 29.22 18.67 16.72
C THR A 272 29.27 20.13 17.12
N ARG A 273 28.57 21.01 16.40
CA ARG A 273 28.32 22.38 16.87
C ARG A 273 27.39 22.30 18.09
N LEU A 274 27.95 21.95 19.25
CA LEU A 274 27.22 22.07 20.52
C LEU A 274 26.72 23.52 20.61
N PRO A 275 25.46 23.76 20.98
CA PRO A 275 24.88 25.09 20.96
C PRO A 275 25.78 26.05 21.73
N GLN A 276 26.31 27.06 21.05
CA GLN A 276 26.94 28.20 21.72
C GLN A 276 25.89 28.81 22.66
N LYS A 277 26.29 29.40 23.78
CA LYS A 277 25.36 30.15 24.64
C LYS A 277 24.76 31.31 23.82
N GLN A 278 23.59 31.08 23.21
CA GLN A 278 22.80 32.09 22.54
C GLN A 278 21.88 32.77 23.57
N SER A 279 21.15 33.79 23.15
CA SER A 279 20.12 34.37 24.00
C SER A 279 18.97 33.37 24.18
N MET A 280 18.24 33.44 25.30
CA MET A 280 17.05 32.60 25.53
C MET A 280 16.02 32.70 24.40
N TYR A 281 15.94 33.86 23.72
CA TYR A 281 15.04 34.09 22.59
C TYR A 281 15.54 33.40 21.32
N ASP A 282 16.84 33.46 21.03
CA ASP A 282 17.45 32.76 19.90
C ASP A 282 17.33 31.24 20.05
N ASP A 283 17.55 30.70 21.26
CA ASP A 283 17.35 29.27 21.55
C ASP A 283 15.89 28.87 21.29
N TRP A 284 14.93 29.69 21.74
CA TRP A 284 13.51 29.45 21.51
C TRP A 284 13.15 29.45 20.02
N LEU A 285 13.65 30.42 19.24
CA LEU A 285 13.38 30.52 17.80
C LEU A 285 14.09 29.40 17.03
N GLY A 286 15.28 28.98 17.48
CA GLY A 286 15.96 27.79 17.00
C GLY A 286 15.06 26.56 17.09
N MET A 287 14.52 26.27 18.27
CA MET A 287 13.58 25.16 18.48
C MET A 287 12.32 25.26 17.60
N GLN A 288 11.74 26.46 17.43
CA GLN A 288 10.59 26.62 16.53
C GLN A 288 10.96 26.36 15.07
N THR A 289 12.16 26.77 14.65
CA THR A 289 12.66 26.55 13.30
C THR A 289 12.91 25.07 13.02
N GLU A 290 13.42 24.31 14.00
CA GLU A 290 13.57 22.86 13.89
C GLU A 290 12.22 22.16 13.68
N LYS A 291 11.14 22.64 14.30
CA LYS A 291 9.78 22.13 14.04
C LYS A 291 9.33 22.39 12.60
N VAL A 292 9.56 23.60 12.07
CA VAL A 292 9.25 23.93 10.68
C VAL A 292 10.01 23.01 9.73
N ARG A 293 11.31 22.79 9.97
CA ARG A 293 12.15 21.88 9.17
C ARG A 293 11.64 20.44 9.21
N ALA A 294 11.26 19.93 10.38
CA ALA A 294 10.72 18.59 10.49
C ALA A 294 9.40 18.40 9.71
N TYR A 295 8.58 19.46 9.58
CA TYR A 295 7.40 19.42 8.69
C TYR A 295 7.78 19.47 7.21
N ILE A 296 8.78 20.27 6.84
CA ILE A 296 9.31 20.34 5.46
C ILE A 296 9.86 18.97 5.05
N ASP A 297 10.68 18.36 5.90
CA ASP A 297 11.32 17.05 5.65
C ASP A 297 10.30 15.93 5.38
N ASP A 298 9.03 16.08 5.78
CA ASP A 298 7.93 15.13 5.54
C ASP A 298 6.90 15.63 4.50
N ILE A 299 7.25 16.67 3.73
CA ILE A 299 6.40 17.31 2.71
C ILE A 299 5.04 17.79 3.29
N LYS A 300 5.06 18.31 4.52
CA LYS A 300 3.91 18.91 5.20
C LYS A 300 3.98 20.44 5.13
N PHE A 301 4.17 20.97 3.92
CA PHE A 301 4.42 22.39 3.66
C PHE A 301 3.31 23.32 4.17
N GLN A 302 2.04 22.92 4.09
CA GLN A 302 0.92 23.69 4.64
C GLN A 302 1.04 23.84 6.16
N LYS A 303 1.38 22.75 6.86
CA LYS A 303 1.63 22.77 8.32
C LYS A 303 2.87 23.59 8.66
N ALA A 304 3.93 23.44 7.88
CA ALA A 304 5.17 24.20 8.05
C ALA A 304 4.93 25.72 7.93
N ILE A 305 4.19 26.16 6.90
CA ILE A 305 3.84 27.57 6.68
C ILE A 305 2.95 28.10 7.80
N ALA A 306 1.92 27.34 8.21
CA ALA A 306 1.02 27.76 9.27
C ALA A 306 1.79 27.97 10.58
N PHE A 307 2.63 27.01 10.95
CA PHE A 307 3.44 27.06 12.17
C PHE A 307 4.50 28.17 12.15
N ALA A 308 5.15 28.38 11.01
CA ALA A 308 6.11 29.48 10.83
C ALA A 308 5.43 30.85 11.02
N LYS A 309 4.25 31.05 10.41
CA LYS A 309 3.46 32.27 10.58
C LYS A 309 3.05 32.49 12.03
N GLU A 310 2.60 31.46 12.73
CA GLU A 310 2.29 31.53 14.16
C GLU A 310 3.51 31.92 14.99
N THR A 311 4.68 31.34 14.68
CA THR A 311 5.95 31.68 15.36
C THR A 311 6.33 33.16 15.16
N MET A 312 6.14 33.69 13.96
CA MET A 312 6.41 35.10 13.65
C MET A 312 5.46 36.08 14.36
N LEU A 313 4.27 35.64 14.78
CA LEU A 313 3.30 36.46 15.52
C LEU A 313 3.56 36.49 17.03
N ASP A 314 4.45 35.63 17.54
CA ASP A 314 4.79 35.58 18.97
C ASP A 314 5.63 36.78 19.40
N GLU A 315 5.33 37.35 20.56
CA GLU A 315 6.01 38.55 21.09
C GLU A 315 7.53 38.33 21.32
N ARG A 316 7.98 37.08 21.45
CA ARG A 316 9.40 36.72 21.59
C ARG A 316 10.17 36.84 20.28
N PHE A 317 9.48 36.77 19.14
CA PHE A 317 10.11 36.78 17.82
C PHE A 317 10.91 38.06 17.56
N GLU A 318 10.33 39.23 17.88
CA GLU A 318 10.98 40.53 17.72
C GLU A 318 12.19 40.74 18.66
N GLN A 319 12.39 39.85 19.64
CA GLN A 319 13.51 39.89 20.59
C GLN A 319 14.68 39.01 20.15
N CYS A 320 14.49 38.22 19.09
CA CYS A 320 15.52 37.35 18.53
C CYS A 320 16.55 38.14 17.70
N SER A 321 17.72 37.56 17.52
CA SER A 321 18.75 38.13 16.65
C SER A 321 18.30 38.15 15.19
N ALA A 322 18.77 39.16 14.45
CA ALA A 322 18.52 39.27 13.01
C ALA A 322 18.95 38.02 12.23
N HIS A 323 20.01 37.34 12.69
CA HIS A 323 20.47 36.08 12.09
C HIS A 323 19.42 34.97 12.22
N MET A 324 18.87 34.75 13.43
CA MET A 324 17.89 33.69 13.66
C MET A 324 16.55 34.00 12.99
N ILE A 325 16.12 35.26 13.02
CA ILE A 325 14.93 35.73 12.28
C ILE A 325 15.10 35.46 10.78
N LYS A 326 16.24 35.85 10.20
CA LYS A 326 16.55 35.60 8.79
C LYS A 326 16.48 34.10 8.47
N HIS A 327 17.13 33.27 9.26
CA HIS A 327 17.17 31.82 9.07
C HIS A 327 15.77 31.19 9.10
N HIS A 328 14.92 31.59 10.06
CA HIS A 328 13.53 31.13 10.13
C HIS A 328 12.73 31.51 8.87
N MET A 329 12.83 32.77 8.44
CA MET A 329 12.12 33.27 7.26
C MET A 329 12.62 32.63 5.95
N GLN A 330 13.91 32.24 5.85
CA GLN A 330 14.45 31.52 4.68
C GLN A 330 13.81 30.15 4.47
N HIS A 331 13.47 29.42 5.53
CA HIS A 331 12.71 28.17 5.40
C HIS A 331 11.28 28.41 4.90
N MET A 332 10.68 29.52 5.30
CA MET A 332 9.36 29.92 4.81
C MET A 332 9.39 30.35 3.33
N LEU A 333 10.46 31.02 2.89
CA LEU A 333 10.71 31.27 1.45
C LEU A 333 10.79 29.97 0.66
N TYR A 334 11.49 28.95 1.18
CA TYR A 334 11.55 27.63 0.56
C TYR A 334 10.16 26.99 0.43
N CYS A 335 9.34 27.04 1.48
CA CYS A 335 7.97 26.51 1.41
C CYS A 335 7.14 27.19 0.32
N PHE A 336 7.24 28.51 0.21
CA PHE A 336 6.53 29.27 -0.83
C PHE A 336 7.02 28.93 -2.23
N GLU A 337 8.34 28.83 -2.41
CA GLU A 337 8.97 28.39 -3.66
C GLU A 337 8.48 26.99 -4.09
N ALA A 338 8.62 25.99 -3.21
CA ALA A 338 8.25 24.60 -3.48
C ALA A 338 6.75 24.45 -3.80
N CYS A 339 5.90 25.29 -3.20
CA CYS A 339 4.44 25.26 -3.37
C CYS A 339 3.91 26.20 -4.47
N TYR A 340 4.77 26.89 -5.23
CA TYR A 340 4.37 27.88 -6.26
C TYR A 340 3.47 29.01 -5.69
N LEU A 341 3.85 29.54 -4.53
CA LEU A 341 3.22 30.69 -3.87
C LEU A 341 4.06 31.96 -4.11
N ASP A 342 4.10 32.40 -5.37
CA ASP A 342 5.00 33.45 -5.85
C ASP A 342 4.73 34.82 -5.19
N ASP A 343 3.46 35.17 -5.00
CA ASP A 343 3.07 36.43 -4.37
C ASP A 343 3.52 36.46 -2.90
N GLU A 344 3.27 35.38 -2.17
CA GLU A 344 3.71 35.22 -0.79
C GLU A 344 5.24 35.22 -0.66
N TYR A 345 5.95 34.59 -1.61
CA TYR A 345 7.41 34.63 -1.68
C TYR A 345 7.92 36.06 -1.79
N HIS A 346 7.40 36.84 -2.75
CA HIS A 346 7.85 38.22 -2.98
C HIS A 346 7.48 39.15 -1.82
N ILE A 347 6.31 38.98 -1.21
CA ILE A 347 5.90 39.73 -0.02
C ILE A 347 6.84 39.46 1.15
N LEU A 348 7.16 38.19 1.42
CA LEU A 348 8.04 37.81 2.52
C LEU A 348 9.48 38.32 2.29
N GLU A 349 10.00 38.20 1.06
CA GLU A 349 11.34 38.69 0.74
C GLU A 349 11.45 40.22 0.86
N GLU A 350 10.40 40.95 0.48
CA GLU A 350 10.31 42.40 0.68
C GLU A 350 10.25 42.76 2.15
N GLU A 351 9.48 42.03 2.97
CA GLU A 351 9.48 42.19 4.42
C GLU A 351 10.89 41.97 5.01
N MET A 352 11.60 40.94 4.57
CA MET A 352 12.98 40.67 4.99
C MET A 352 13.92 41.84 4.65
N ARG A 353 13.76 42.47 3.49
CA ARG A 353 14.52 43.68 3.12
C ARG A 353 14.16 44.88 3.99
N GLN A 354 12.87 45.12 4.23
CA GLN A 354 12.40 46.21 5.08
C GLN A 354 12.89 46.09 6.53
N ARG A 355 13.00 44.86 7.04
CA ARG A 355 13.60 44.53 8.33
C ARG A 355 15.14 44.59 8.34
N GLY A 356 15.78 44.84 7.19
CA GLY A 356 17.23 44.90 7.06
C GLY A 356 17.94 43.54 7.14
N LEU A 357 17.21 42.44 6.97
CA LEU A 357 17.74 41.06 7.02
C LEU A 357 18.44 40.67 5.71
N LEU A 358 18.03 41.29 4.60
CA LEU A 358 18.59 41.11 3.26
C LEU A 358 18.99 42.47 2.67
N LYS A 359 20.12 42.50 1.95
CA LYS A 359 20.54 43.67 1.16
C LYS A 359 19.91 43.71 -0.25
N GLY A 360 19.44 42.57 -0.73
CA GLY A 360 18.85 42.37 -2.05
C GLY A 360 17.96 41.13 -2.02
N HIS A 361 18.17 40.21 -2.96
CA HIS A 361 17.55 38.90 -2.89
C HIS A 361 18.29 37.96 -1.95
N ASP A 362 17.59 36.93 -1.47
CA ASP A 362 18.27 35.78 -0.88
C ASP A 362 19.01 35.00 -1.99
N PRO A 363 20.36 34.83 -1.93
CA PRO A 363 21.12 34.33 -3.05
C PRO A 363 20.70 32.92 -3.50
N LEU A 364 20.52 32.00 -2.55
CA LEU A 364 20.16 30.62 -2.85
C LEU A 364 18.74 30.55 -3.40
N ARG A 365 17.77 31.16 -2.69
CA ARG A 365 16.37 31.08 -3.07
C ARG A 365 16.08 31.79 -4.38
N TRP A 366 16.76 32.89 -4.68
CA TRP A 366 16.58 33.58 -5.96
C TRP A 366 17.12 32.78 -7.15
N LEU A 367 18.27 32.10 -6.98
CA LEU A 367 18.81 31.21 -8.01
C LEU A 367 17.87 30.03 -8.27
N THR A 368 17.43 29.32 -7.22
CA THR A 368 16.54 28.16 -7.35
C THR A 368 15.17 28.54 -7.87
N TYR A 369 14.59 29.65 -7.37
CA TYR A 369 13.30 30.18 -7.83
C TYR A 369 13.32 30.50 -9.32
N ASN A 370 14.31 31.27 -9.80
CA ASN A 370 14.39 31.62 -11.21
C ASN A 370 14.71 30.41 -12.10
N PHE A 371 15.58 29.52 -11.64
CA PHE A 371 15.88 28.31 -12.39
C PHE A 371 14.64 27.41 -12.53
N GLY A 372 13.89 27.19 -11.44
CA GLY A 372 12.63 26.44 -11.44
C GLY A 372 11.54 27.08 -12.30
N LYS A 373 11.50 28.42 -12.37
CA LYS A 373 10.61 29.17 -13.29
C LYS A 373 11.12 29.22 -14.74
N LYS A 374 12.24 28.56 -15.03
CA LYS A 374 12.90 28.54 -16.35
C LYS A 374 13.38 29.92 -16.82
N ASN A 375 13.65 30.83 -15.89
CA ASN A 375 14.26 32.14 -16.14
C ASN A 375 15.79 32.00 -16.13
N TYR A 376 16.34 31.20 -17.04
CA TYR A 376 17.76 30.83 -17.03
C TYR A 376 18.69 32.02 -17.26
N LYS A 377 18.30 32.96 -18.13
CA LYS A 377 19.03 34.23 -18.31
C LYS A 377 19.16 35.04 -17.02
N GLU A 378 18.07 35.24 -16.28
CA GLU A 378 18.09 35.96 -14.99
C GLU A 378 18.96 35.21 -13.98
N THR A 379 18.85 33.88 -13.95
CA THR A 379 19.69 33.02 -13.10
C THR A 379 21.17 33.24 -13.38
N MET A 380 21.57 33.28 -14.67
CA MET A 380 22.97 33.51 -15.07
C MET A 380 23.45 34.93 -14.77
N GLU A 381 22.63 35.95 -15.02
CA GLU A 381 22.99 37.35 -14.74
C GLU A 381 23.18 37.58 -13.24
N TYR A 382 22.30 37.02 -12.41
CA TYR A 382 22.40 37.09 -10.97
C TYR A 382 23.58 36.27 -10.42
N ALA A 383 23.83 35.06 -10.92
CA ALA A 383 25.00 34.26 -10.57
C ALA A 383 26.32 35.00 -10.88
N LYS A 384 26.43 35.62 -12.07
CA LYS A 384 27.58 36.47 -12.44
C LYS A 384 27.79 37.63 -11.46
N LYS A 385 26.70 38.25 -11.00
CA LYS A 385 26.77 39.34 -10.02
C LYS A 385 27.35 38.86 -8.68
N ILE A 386 26.88 37.72 -8.17
CA ILE A 386 27.43 37.11 -6.93
C ILE A 386 28.93 36.82 -7.08
N LEU A 387 29.32 36.21 -8.20
CA LEU A 387 30.72 35.87 -8.50
C LEU A 387 31.61 37.13 -8.64
N GLY A 388 31.05 38.25 -9.08
CA GLY A 388 31.75 39.53 -9.25
C GLY A 388 31.85 40.38 -7.98
N ASP A 389 30.86 40.32 -7.08
CA ASP A 389 30.80 41.12 -5.85
C ASP A 389 31.79 40.61 -4.78
N GLY A 390 32.13 39.32 -4.77
CA GLY A 390 33.21 38.72 -3.97
C GLY A 390 33.04 38.81 -2.44
N THR A 391 31.88 39.24 -1.95
CA THR A 391 31.59 39.44 -0.51
C THR A 391 30.76 38.32 0.12
N ASP A 392 30.22 37.40 -0.69
CA ASP A 392 29.43 36.26 -0.24
C ASP A 392 30.30 35.07 0.24
N SER A 393 29.70 34.17 1.02
CA SER A 393 30.35 32.95 1.50
C SER A 393 30.77 32.02 0.34
N GLU A 394 31.80 31.19 0.56
CA GLU A 394 32.30 30.25 -0.45
C GLU A 394 31.21 29.31 -0.99
N ASN A 395 30.35 28.76 -0.12
CA ASN A 395 29.25 27.89 -0.55
C ASN A 395 28.28 28.60 -1.52
N VAL A 396 27.90 29.84 -1.22
CA VAL A 396 27.05 30.67 -2.11
C VAL A 396 27.74 30.92 -3.45
N ARG A 397 29.07 31.09 -3.46
CA ARG A 397 29.83 31.25 -4.70
C ARG A 397 29.88 29.96 -5.52
N ILE A 398 30.07 28.82 -4.87
CA ILE A 398 30.03 27.50 -5.55
C ILE A 398 28.65 27.26 -6.14
N LEU A 399 27.58 27.54 -5.39
CA LEU A 399 26.21 27.44 -5.88
C LEU A 399 25.97 28.39 -7.07
N ALA A 400 26.45 29.63 -7.01
CA ALA A 400 26.37 30.56 -8.13
C ALA A 400 27.14 30.05 -9.37
N GLU A 401 28.33 29.48 -9.20
CA GLU A 401 29.09 28.84 -10.29
C GLU A 401 28.30 27.67 -10.90
N VAL A 402 27.75 26.79 -10.06
CA VAL A 402 26.90 25.69 -10.50
C VAL A 402 25.71 26.21 -11.31
N PHE A 403 24.89 27.10 -10.74
CA PHE A 403 23.71 27.62 -11.43
C PHE A 403 24.04 28.44 -12.68
N TYR A 404 25.21 29.09 -12.72
CA TYR A 404 25.70 29.76 -13.91
C TYR A 404 25.92 28.76 -15.05
N ASP A 405 26.64 27.68 -14.80
CA ASP A 405 26.94 26.67 -15.82
C ASP A 405 25.72 25.81 -16.19
N LEU A 406 24.83 25.52 -15.23
CA LEU A 406 23.54 24.92 -15.54
C LEU A 406 22.72 25.85 -16.45
N GLY A 407 22.72 27.16 -16.20
CA GLY A 407 22.07 28.15 -17.06
C GLY A 407 22.64 28.19 -18.47
N ARG A 408 23.97 28.03 -18.64
CA ARG A 408 24.63 27.94 -19.95
C ARG A 408 24.13 26.78 -20.80
N ALA A 409 23.73 25.67 -20.16
CA ALA A 409 23.13 24.54 -20.87
C ALA A 409 21.87 24.95 -21.67
N TYR A 410 21.11 25.92 -21.16
CA TYR A 410 19.88 26.43 -21.75
C TYR A 410 20.09 27.66 -22.64
N GLU A 411 20.81 28.66 -22.15
CA GLU A 411 20.98 29.94 -22.86
C GLU A 411 22.04 29.87 -23.97
N GLU A 412 23.12 29.11 -23.75
CA GLU A 412 24.23 29.00 -24.70
C GLU A 412 24.19 27.69 -25.50
N ASN A 413 23.26 26.78 -25.19
CA ASN A 413 23.24 25.41 -25.72
C ASN A 413 24.57 24.67 -25.55
N ALA A 414 25.29 24.95 -24.46
CA ALA A 414 26.57 24.32 -24.16
C ALA A 414 26.44 22.80 -23.95
N ALA A 415 27.42 22.04 -24.42
CA ALA A 415 27.45 20.59 -24.27
C ALA A 415 27.61 20.17 -22.80
N ALA A 416 27.20 18.94 -22.46
CA ALA A 416 27.27 18.44 -21.09
C ALA A 416 28.71 18.40 -20.56
N GLU A 417 29.70 18.19 -21.44
CA GLU A 417 31.12 18.21 -21.09
C GLU A 417 31.60 19.62 -20.68
N ASP A 418 31.04 20.67 -21.28
CA ASP A 418 31.41 22.07 -21.06
C ASP A 418 30.69 22.71 -19.85
N THR A 419 29.59 22.10 -19.40
CA THR A 419 28.77 22.57 -18.26
C THR A 419 28.92 21.65 -17.05
N LEU A 420 28.67 20.35 -17.20
CA LEU A 420 28.67 19.38 -16.10
C LEU A 420 30.01 18.64 -15.97
N GLY A 421 30.77 18.49 -17.06
CA GLY A 421 31.99 17.68 -17.11
C GLY A 421 33.12 18.14 -16.18
N HIS A 422 33.11 19.41 -15.76
CA HIS A 422 34.04 19.92 -14.75
C HIS A 422 33.49 19.77 -13.31
N MET A 423 32.18 19.59 -13.13
CA MET A 423 31.53 19.42 -11.83
C MET A 423 31.48 17.96 -11.38
N VAL A 424 31.30 17.02 -12.32
CA VAL A 424 31.20 15.58 -12.03
C VAL A 424 32.22 14.75 -12.81
N ASP A 425 32.60 13.59 -12.28
CA ASP A 425 33.44 12.60 -12.96
C ASP A 425 32.63 11.60 -13.82
N GLU A 426 33.29 10.57 -14.34
CA GLU A 426 32.67 9.54 -15.21
C GLU A 426 31.68 8.61 -14.49
N HIS A 427 31.67 8.64 -13.15
CA HIS A 427 30.75 7.93 -12.29
C HIS A 427 29.74 8.88 -11.62
N GLU A 428 29.62 10.09 -12.17
CA GLU A 428 28.75 11.15 -11.69
C GLU A 428 29.09 11.63 -10.25
N ASN A 429 30.33 11.47 -9.81
CA ASN A 429 30.76 11.95 -8.49
C ASN A 429 31.12 13.42 -8.54
N LEU A 430 30.66 14.20 -7.55
CA LEU A 430 31.00 15.61 -7.45
C LEU A 430 32.51 15.81 -7.22
N LYS A 431 33.09 16.65 -8.07
CA LYS A 431 34.47 17.15 -7.97
C LYS A 431 34.58 18.39 -7.07
N LEU A 432 33.45 19.06 -6.82
CA LEU A 432 33.34 20.24 -5.97
C LEU A 432 33.45 19.85 -4.48
N GLU A 433 34.16 20.63 -3.68
CA GLU A 433 34.22 20.45 -2.22
C GLU A 433 33.07 21.24 -1.57
N ILE A 434 31.97 20.54 -1.27
CA ILE A 434 30.81 21.10 -0.57
C ILE A 434 30.87 20.68 0.90
N THR A 435 30.58 21.63 1.80
CA THR A 435 30.64 21.42 3.26
C THR A 435 29.29 21.08 3.89
N GLU A 436 28.18 21.47 3.25
CA GLU A 436 26.82 21.26 3.77
C GLU A 436 26.05 20.22 2.93
N PRO A 437 25.56 19.11 3.53
CA PRO A 437 24.94 18.01 2.79
C PRO A 437 23.67 18.39 2.00
N ASP A 438 22.86 19.33 2.50
CA ASP A 438 21.66 19.79 1.78
C ASP A 438 22.00 20.56 0.51
N GLU A 439 23.13 21.28 0.50
CA GLU A 439 23.62 21.98 -0.68
C GLU A 439 24.18 20.96 -1.68
N GLU A 440 24.87 19.91 -1.20
CA GLU A 440 25.31 18.79 -2.04
C GLU A 440 24.12 18.06 -2.67
N ALA A 441 23.08 17.77 -1.89
CA ALA A 441 21.84 17.16 -2.34
C ALA A 441 21.16 18.02 -3.43
N LEU A 442 21.07 19.34 -3.19
CA LEU A 442 20.52 20.29 -4.15
C LEU A 442 21.33 20.31 -5.45
N ILE A 443 22.66 20.35 -5.37
CA ILE A 443 23.52 20.33 -6.57
C ILE A 443 23.29 19.04 -7.36
N TYR A 444 23.27 17.88 -6.69
CA TYR A 444 22.94 16.61 -7.35
C TYR A 444 21.54 16.61 -7.97
N GLN A 445 20.55 17.18 -7.28
CA GLN A 445 19.19 17.30 -7.80
C GLN A 445 19.15 18.16 -9.07
N MET A 446 19.83 19.31 -9.06
CA MET A 446 19.86 20.22 -10.21
C MET A 446 20.66 19.64 -11.38
N ILE A 447 21.81 19.01 -11.13
CA ILE A 447 22.58 18.29 -12.16
C ILE A 447 21.72 17.16 -12.75
N GLY A 448 21.07 16.37 -11.90
CA GLY A 448 20.18 15.29 -12.32
C GLY A 448 19.03 15.80 -13.17
N PHE A 449 18.40 16.90 -12.77
CA PHE A 449 17.37 17.59 -13.55
C PHE A 449 17.89 18.02 -14.93
N VAL A 450 19.04 18.68 -15.02
CA VAL A 450 19.61 19.13 -16.30
C VAL A 450 20.04 17.96 -17.18
N TYR A 451 20.61 16.89 -16.62
CA TYR A 451 20.88 15.66 -17.38
C TYR A 451 19.62 15.10 -18.04
N GLY A 452 18.52 15.02 -17.30
CA GLY A 452 17.26 14.48 -17.80
C GLY A 452 16.54 15.43 -18.76
N GLU A 453 16.29 16.67 -18.34
CA GLU A 453 15.45 17.62 -19.06
C GLU A 453 16.17 18.19 -20.28
N ARG A 454 17.42 18.64 -20.15
CA ARG A 454 18.15 19.32 -21.24
C ARG A 454 18.91 18.35 -22.14
N TYR A 455 19.65 17.42 -21.54
CA TYR A 455 20.59 16.55 -22.25
C TYR A 455 20.00 15.18 -22.61
N LYS A 456 18.84 14.82 -22.05
CA LYS A 456 18.16 13.53 -22.28
C LYS A 456 19.03 12.32 -21.89
N GLN A 457 19.94 12.50 -20.94
CA GLN A 457 20.83 11.46 -20.38
C GLN A 457 20.20 10.86 -19.12
N TYR A 458 19.10 10.12 -19.28
CA TYR A 458 18.25 9.71 -18.15
C TYR A 458 18.93 8.76 -17.16
N THR A 459 19.83 7.86 -17.58
CA THR A 459 20.60 7.01 -16.66
C THR A 459 21.44 7.83 -15.69
N ARG A 460 22.12 8.87 -16.19
CA ARG A 460 22.90 9.79 -15.35
C ARG A 460 22.01 10.63 -14.45
N SER A 461 20.88 11.08 -14.99
CA SER A 461 19.85 11.78 -14.22
C SER A 461 19.39 10.96 -13.01
N VAL A 462 19.03 9.70 -13.22
CA VAL A 462 18.63 8.75 -12.16
C VAL A 462 19.75 8.58 -11.12
N ARG A 463 21.01 8.40 -11.54
CA ARG A 463 22.15 8.26 -10.60
C ARG A 463 22.32 9.47 -9.70
N CYS A 464 22.31 10.68 -10.27
CA CYS A 464 22.41 11.91 -9.51
C CYS A 464 21.21 12.10 -8.57
N LEU A 465 19.99 11.82 -9.04
CA LEU A 465 18.77 12.01 -8.25
C LEU A 465 18.62 10.99 -7.13
N ASN A 466 19.02 9.73 -7.34
CA ASN A 466 19.11 8.75 -6.27
C ASN A 466 20.14 9.17 -5.22
N ARG A 467 21.29 9.73 -5.63
CA ARG A 467 22.27 10.26 -4.70
C ARG A 467 21.71 11.46 -3.93
N ALA A 468 21.03 12.38 -4.61
CA ALA A 468 20.34 13.51 -3.98
C ALA A 468 19.32 13.05 -2.95
N TYR A 469 18.53 12.02 -3.24
CA TYR A 469 17.58 11.44 -2.28
C TYR A 469 18.30 10.76 -1.10
N ARG A 470 19.37 10.02 -1.37
CA ARG A 470 20.15 9.31 -0.34
C ARG A 470 20.77 10.26 0.69
N ILE A 471 21.23 11.43 0.26
CA ILE A 471 21.89 12.42 1.14
C ILE A 471 21.00 13.61 1.52
N GLY A 472 19.88 13.82 0.83
CA GLY A 472 18.91 14.87 1.12
C GLY A 472 17.98 14.49 2.27
N SER A 473 17.41 15.51 2.93
CA SER A 473 16.42 15.28 3.99
C SER A 473 14.97 15.28 3.52
N ASP A 474 14.70 16.01 2.43
CA ASP A 474 13.36 16.28 1.93
C ASP A 474 12.96 15.25 0.86
N TYR A 475 11.79 14.62 1.05
CA TYR A 475 11.21 13.71 0.06
C TYR A 475 10.81 14.42 -1.25
N ALA A 476 10.82 15.76 -1.33
CA ALA A 476 10.55 16.53 -2.55
C ALA A 476 11.47 16.14 -3.73
N VAL A 477 12.69 15.63 -3.45
CA VAL A 477 13.60 15.08 -4.48
C VAL A 477 12.96 13.93 -5.26
N LEU A 478 12.06 13.16 -4.63
CA LEU A 478 11.35 12.07 -5.28
C LEU A 478 10.50 12.55 -6.47
N GLU A 479 10.07 13.81 -6.50
CA GLU A 479 9.32 14.40 -7.63
C GLU A 479 10.18 14.32 -8.90
N SER A 480 11.41 14.86 -8.82
CA SER A 480 12.36 14.85 -9.93
C SER A 480 12.84 13.43 -10.26
N LEU A 481 13.08 12.60 -9.24
CA LEU A 481 13.50 11.20 -9.43
C LEU A 481 12.43 10.37 -10.16
N ALA A 482 11.15 10.54 -9.80
CA ALA A 482 10.03 9.89 -10.47
C ALA A 482 9.96 10.27 -11.94
N CYS A 483 10.09 11.57 -12.25
CA CYS A 483 10.14 12.04 -13.63
C CYS A 483 11.34 11.46 -14.40
N ALA A 484 12.52 11.38 -13.79
CA ALA A 484 13.70 10.78 -14.41
C ALA A 484 13.49 9.29 -14.75
N TYR A 485 12.91 8.53 -13.83
CA TYR A 485 12.55 7.12 -14.08
C TYR A 485 11.47 6.98 -15.17
N TYR A 486 10.46 7.85 -15.18
CA TYR A 486 9.45 7.86 -16.25
C TYR A 486 10.07 8.13 -17.63
N PHE A 487 10.93 9.14 -17.74
CA PHE A 487 11.57 9.45 -19.01
C PHE A 487 12.58 8.39 -19.45
N LEU A 488 13.29 7.78 -18.50
CA LEU A 488 14.10 6.58 -18.77
C LEU A 488 13.23 5.44 -19.30
N ALA A 489 12.03 5.26 -18.75
CA ALA A 489 11.11 4.21 -19.16
C ALA A 489 10.60 4.37 -20.59
N ILE A 490 10.32 5.60 -21.01
CA ILE A 490 9.75 5.87 -22.35
C ILE A 490 10.79 6.25 -23.41
N GLN A 491 12.09 6.30 -23.06
CA GLN A 491 13.15 6.78 -23.95
C GLN A 491 13.17 6.03 -25.29
N GLU A 492 13.16 4.70 -25.24
CA GLU A 492 13.18 3.85 -26.45
C GLU A 492 11.78 3.65 -27.07
N ALA A 493 10.74 4.05 -26.33
CA ALA A 493 9.33 3.97 -26.73
C ALA A 493 8.82 5.20 -27.49
N THR A 494 9.48 6.35 -27.32
CA THR A 494 9.04 7.61 -27.92
C THR A 494 9.37 7.64 -29.42
N ARG A 495 8.34 7.84 -30.25
CA ARG A 495 8.45 7.95 -31.71
C ARG A 495 8.83 9.37 -32.14
N GLU A 496 9.22 9.54 -33.40
CA GLU A 496 9.61 10.84 -33.98
C GLU A 496 8.50 11.91 -33.88
N ASP A 497 7.24 11.49 -33.87
CA ASP A 497 6.07 12.37 -33.74
C ASP A 497 5.66 12.66 -32.29
N GLY A 498 6.47 12.22 -31.31
CA GLY A 498 6.24 12.43 -29.87
C GLY A 498 5.26 11.44 -29.23
N THR A 499 4.67 10.52 -30.01
CA THR A 499 3.80 9.47 -29.45
C THR A 499 4.62 8.35 -28.79
N VAL A 500 4.04 7.70 -27.79
CA VAL A 500 4.73 6.62 -27.05
C VAL A 500 4.20 5.26 -27.52
N ASP A 501 5.11 4.41 -27.97
CA ASP A 501 4.84 3.01 -28.26
C ASP A 501 4.84 2.18 -26.98
N THR A 502 3.64 1.80 -26.52
CA THR A 502 3.46 1.09 -25.25
C THR A 502 4.17 -0.26 -25.17
N GLU A 503 4.50 -0.88 -26.31
CA GLU A 503 5.20 -2.18 -26.35
C GLU A 503 6.71 -2.05 -26.10
N ARG A 504 7.27 -0.85 -26.24
CA ARG A 504 8.71 -0.58 -26.09
C ARG A 504 9.07 0.09 -24.77
N ILE A 505 8.10 0.30 -23.89
CA ILE A 505 8.33 0.93 -22.59
C ILE A 505 9.13 -0.02 -21.69
N ASN A 506 10.19 0.49 -21.08
CA ASN A 506 10.90 -0.22 -20.03
C ASN A 506 10.04 -0.24 -18.75
N ARG A 507 9.37 -1.38 -18.52
CA ARG A 507 8.44 -1.58 -17.41
C ARG A 507 9.07 -1.45 -16.04
N ALA A 508 10.29 -1.98 -15.85
CA ALA A 508 10.99 -1.89 -14.58
C ALA A 508 11.27 -0.44 -14.16
N ALA A 509 11.73 0.40 -15.09
CA ALA A 509 11.93 1.83 -14.83
C ALA A 509 10.60 2.54 -14.55
N LEU A 510 9.54 2.20 -15.29
CA LEU A 510 8.21 2.78 -15.07
C LEU A 510 7.64 2.41 -13.69
N TYR A 511 7.86 1.19 -13.23
CA TYR A 511 7.45 0.73 -11.91
C TYR A 511 8.21 1.45 -10.79
N LYS A 512 9.52 1.72 -10.97
CA LYS A 512 10.30 2.58 -10.05
C LYS A 512 9.76 4.02 -10.00
N ALA A 513 9.35 4.59 -11.13
CA ALA A 513 8.69 5.89 -11.17
C ALA A 513 7.39 5.91 -10.35
N ARG A 514 6.57 4.85 -10.49
CA ARG A 514 5.36 4.65 -9.69
C ARG A 514 5.68 4.60 -8.20
N GLU A 515 6.70 3.86 -7.77
CA GLU A 515 7.06 3.79 -6.33
C GLU A 515 7.35 5.18 -5.76
N CYS A 516 8.14 5.99 -6.47
CA CYS A 516 8.44 7.36 -6.06
C CYS A 516 7.16 8.22 -5.95
N PHE A 517 6.27 8.16 -6.94
CA PHE A 517 5.00 8.89 -6.91
C PHE A 517 4.06 8.41 -5.81
N LEU A 518 4.01 7.13 -5.51
CA LEU A 518 3.17 6.61 -4.41
C LEU A 518 3.65 7.11 -3.05
N ILE A 519 4.97 7.18 -2.81
CA ILE A 519 5.52 7.75 -1.57
C ILE A 519 5.09 9.22 -1.41
N ILE A 520 5.18 10.00 -2.50
CA ILE A 520 4.74 11.40 -2.52
C ILE A 520 3.24 11.51 -2.27
N LEU A 521 2.41 10.75 -2.99
CA LEU A 521 0.94 10.80 -2.85
C LEU A 521 0.47 10.41 -1.45
N GLU A 522 1.23 9.57 -0.74
CA GLU A 522 0.97 9.22 0.66
C GLU A 522 1.37 10.33 1.65
N LYS A 523 2.51 11.00 1.39
CA LYS A 523 3.10 11.97 2.33
C LYS A 523 2.69 13.42 2.08
N ALA A 524 2.48 13.85 0.85
CA ALA A 524 2.19 15.23 0.54
C ALA A 524 0.89 15.70 1.18
N ASP A 525 0.89 16.92 1.73
CA ASP A 525 -0.37 17.62 2.00
C ASP A 525 -0.98 18.19 0.71
N GLU A 526 -2.23 18.67 0.81
CA GLU A 526 -2.99 19.17 -0.34
C GLU A 526 -2.27 20.32 -1.07
N LEU A 527 -1.56 21.17 -0.31
CA LEU A 527 -0.86 22.33 -0.86
C LEU A 527 0.28 21.89 -1.79
N TYR A 528 1.13 20.97 -1.33
CA TYR A 528 2.22 20.48 -2.16
C TYR A 528 1.74 19.59 -3.30
N LEU A 529 0.70 18.77 -3.08
CA LEU A 529 0.08 17.98 -4.15
C LEU A 529 -0.44 18.86 -5.30
N SER A 530 -1.10 19.98 -4.96
CA SER A 530 -1.53 20.98 -5.94
C SER A 530 -0.36 21.54 -6.75
N ALA A 531 0.79 21.80 -6.09
CA ALA A 531 1.99 22.30 -6.76
C ALA A 531 2.60 21.26 -7.71
N ILE A 532 2.68 19.99 -7.31
CA ILE A 532 3.14 18.89 -8.20
C ILE A 532 2.22 18.76 -9.41
N LEU A 533 0.90 18.77 -9.22
CA LEU A 533 -0.05 18.63 -10.32
C LEU A 533 0.10 19.77 -11.35
N LYS A 534 0.52 20.96 -10.91
CA LYS A 534 0.83 22.09 -11.80
C LYS A 534 2.08 21.87 -12.66
N ARG A 535 3.11 21.22 -12.09
CA ARG A 535 4.43 21.04 -12.73
C ARG A 535 4.53 19.74 -13.51
N GLU A 536 4.24 18.62 -12.84
CA GLU A 536 4.55 17.26 -13.27
C GLU A 536 3.29 16.37 -13.33
N GLY A 537 2.09 16.96 -13.22
CA GLY A 537 0.83 16.24 -13.19
C GLY A 537 0.59 15.33 -14.41
N CYS A 538 1.06 15.73 -15.60
CA CYS A 538 0.99 14.89 -16.81
C CYS A 538 1.90 13.66 -16.72
N VAL A 539 3.11 13.81 -16.18
CA VAL A 539 4.07 12.72 -16.02
C VAL A 539 3.54 11.71 -15.01
N LEU A 540 3.04 12.22 -13.89
CA LEU A 540 2.38 11.42 -12.85
C LEU A 540 1.19 10.66 -13.44
N PHE A 541 0.29 11.33 -14.17
CA PHE A 541 -0.87 10.68 -14.82
C PHE A 541 -0.45 9.62 -15.85
N ASN A 542 0.50 9.93 -16.73
CA ASN A 542 0.96 9.02 -17.77
C ASN A 542 1.67 7.79 -17.20
N THR A 543 2.37 7.93 -16.06
CA THR A 543 2.99 6.79 -15.35
C THR A 543 1.95 5.73 -15.02
N PHE A 544 0.84 6.13 -14.39
CA PHE A 544 -0.24 5.21 -14.07
C PHE A 544 -1.03 4.75 -15.30
N PHE A 545 -1.17 5.59 -16.33
CA PHE A 545 -1.80 5.21 -17.60
C PHE A 545 -1.05 4.08 -18.31
N PHE A 546 0.27 4.19 -18.44
CA PHE A 546 1.08 3.17 -19.12
C PHE A 546 1.22 1.86 -18.33
N LEU A 547 1.13 1.93 -17.00
CA LEU A 547 0.99 0.76 -16.12
C LEU A 547 -0.43 0.17 -16.12
N GLN A 548 -1.38 0.79 -16.84
CA GLN A 548 -2.78 0.38 -16.89
C GLN A 548 -3.44 0.35 -15.50
N ASP A 549 -3.05 1.26 -14.61
CA ASP A 549 -3.63 1.38 -13.27
C ASP A 549 -4.93 2.19 -13.32
N THR A 550 -6.02 1.50 -13.71
CA THR A 550 -7.36 2.08 -13.87
C THR A 550 -7.78 2.93 -12.67
N TYR A 551 -7.47 2.47 -11.45
CA TYR A 551 -7.79 3.22 -10.24
C TYR A 551 -7.09 4.58 -10.21
N ARG A 552 -5.76 4.58 -10.33
CA ARG A 552 -4.99 5.81 -10.20
C ARG A 552 -5.30 6.79 -11.32
N ILE A 553 -5.53 6.31 -12.53
CA ILE A 553 -6.03 7.13 -13.65
C ILE A 553 -7.34 7.84 -13.26
N ILE A 554 -8.28 7.12 -12.64
CA ILE A 554 -9.59 7.67 -12.28
C ILE A 554 -9.50 8.71 -11.15
N THR A 555 -8.59 8.51 -10.19
CA THR A 555 -8.42 9.42 -9.06
C THR A 555 -7.57 10.66 -9.37
N ILE A 556 -6.53 10.52 -10.20
CA ILE A 556 -5.58 11.60 -10.48
C ILE A 556 -6.16 12.60 -11.47
N TYR A 557 -6.89 12.16 -12.50
CA TYR A 557 -7.39 13.07 -13.53
C TYR A 557 -8.31 14.18 -12.98
N PRO A 558 -9.28 13.91 -12.08
CA PRO A 558 -10.06 14.97 -11.44
C PRO A 558 -9.21 15.99 -10.68
N LEU A 559 -8.16 15.53 -9.98
CA LEU A 559 -7.22 16.41 -9.29
C LEU A 559 -6.40 17.25 -10.28
N LEU A 560 -5.94 16.63 -11.37
CA LEU A 560 -5.23 17.32 -12.45
C LEU A 560 -6.12 18.38 -13.12
N LYS A 561 -7.41 18.10 -13.33
CA LYS A 561 -8.37 19.07 -13.85
C LYS A 561 -8.63 20.22 -12.86
N LYS A 562 -8.56 19.96 -11.56
CA LYS A 562 -8.79 20.95 -10.50
C LYS A 562 -7.59 21.87 -10.27
N TYR A 563 -6.38 21.31 -10.23
CA TYR A 563 -5.16 22.01 -9.81
C TYR A 563 -4.13 22.19 -10.92
N GLY A 564 -4.18 21.38 -11.98
CA GLY A 564 -3.21 21.39 -13.07
C GLY A 564 -3.18 22.72 -13.84
N PRO A 565 -2.14 22.91 -14.67
CA PRO A 565 -2.03 24.11 -15.48
C PRO A 565 -3.12 24.14 -16.56
N LEU A 566 -3.31 25.31 -17.16
CA LEU A 566 -4.08 25.40 -18.41
C LEU A 566 -3.29 24.72 -19.52
N PHE A 567 -3.72 23.52 -19.90
CA PHE A 567 -3.13 22.75 -20.98
C PHE A 567 -3.46 23.37 -22.35
N GLY A 568 -2.54 23.24 -23.31
CA GLY A 568 -2.85 23.52 -24.70
C GLY A 568 -3.90 22.53 -25.24
N GLU A 569 -4.57 22.88 -26.35
CA GLU A 569 -5.65 22.05 -26.91
C GLU A 569 -5.21 20.60 -27.19
N ILE A 570 -3.97 20.40 -27.64
CA ILE A 570 -3.41 19.08 -27.96
C ILE A 570 -3.22 18.23 -26.69
N ASP A 571 -2.58 18.79 -25.67
CA ASP A 571 -2.29 18.09 -24.41
C ASP A 571 -3.58 17.81 -23.62
N GLN A 572 -4.51 18.77 -23.60
CA GLN A 572 -5.81 18.59 -22.98
C GLN A 572 -6.60 17.46 -23.67
N ARG A 573 -6.57 17.41 -25.01
CA ARG A 573 -7.21 16.33 -25.78
C ARG A 573 -6.59 14.98 -25.47
N ASP A 574 -5.26 14.88 -25.40
CA ASP A 574 -4.56 13.62 -25.08
C ASP A 574 -4.94 13.10 -23.68
N LEU A 575 -4.92 13.97 -22.67
CA LEU A 575 -5.33 13.61 -21.30
C LEU A 575 -6.80 13.18 -21.24
N GLU A 576 -7.70 13.97 -21.85
CA GLU A 576 -9.13 13.65 -21.91
C GLU A 576 -9.39 12.34 -22.64
N LEU A 577 -8.68 12.06 -23.73
CA LEU A 577 -8.82 10.82 -24.50
C LEU A 577 -8.36 9.62 -23.68
N LYS A 578 -7.20 9.68 -23.03
CA LYS A 578 -6.68 8.63 -22.15
C LYS A 578 -7.63 8.34 -20.98
N TYR A 579 -8.15 9.40 -20.35
CA TYR A 579 -9.13 9.28 -19.27
C TYR A 579 -10.46 8.67 -19.77
N ALA A 580 -11.00 9.16 -20.88
CA ALA A 580 -12.24 8.66 -21.49
C ALA A 580 -12.12 7.18 -21.89
N ARG A 581 -10.99 6.77 -22.46
CA ARG A 581 -10.70 5.36 -22.79
C ARG A 581 -10.73 4.46 -21.56
N THR A 582 -10.21 4.96 -20.44
CA THR A 582 -10.19 4.22 -19.18
C THR A 582 -11.61 4.10 -18.62
N LEU A 583 -12.36 5.20 -18.56
CA LEU A 583 -13.75 5.18 -18.09
C LEU A 583 -14.66 4.32 -18.97
N CYS A 584 -14.47 4.32 -20.30
CA CYS A 584 -15.35 3.56 -21.19
C CYS A 584 -15.13 2.04 -21.15
N GLN A 585 -14.10 1.55 -20.46
CA GLN A 585 -14.04 0.13 -20.06
C GLN A 585 -15.21 -0.25 -19.13
N GLY A 586 -15.75 0.76 -18.43
CA GLY A 586 -17.01 0.77 -17.68
C GLY A 586 -18.28 0.51 -18.51
N GLY A 587 -18.22 0.70 -19.82
CA GLY A 587 -19.39 0.82 -20.70
C GLY A 587 -19.52 2.25 -21.24
N LYS A 588 -20.72 2.67 -21.60
CA LYS A 588 -20.97 4.02 -22.11
C LYS A 588 -20.75 5.09 -21.06
N ILE A 589 -20.20 6.23 -21.48
CA ILE A 589 -19.92 7.38 -20.61
C ILE A 589 -20.56 8.65 -21.19
N ASP A 590 -20.81 9.64 -20.33
CA ASP A 590 -21.29 10.95 -20.78
C ASP A 590 -20.13 11.73 -21.42
N LEU A 591 -20.18 11.88 -22.74
CA LEU A 591 -19.15 12.60 -23.49
C LEU A 591 -19.27 14.12 -23.39
N SER A 592 -20.37 14.65 -22.83
CA SER A 592 -20.57 16.10 -22.71
C SER A 592 -19.68 16.75 -21.66
N VAL A 593 -19.10 15.97 -20.75
CA VAL A 593 -18.18 16.46 -19.70
C VAL A 593 -16.75 16.70 -20.22
N PHE A 594 -16.48 16.31 -21.47
CA PHE A 594 -15.19 16.42 -22.13
C PHE A 594 -15.20 17.57 -23.14
N SER A 595 -14.31 18.54 -22.93
CA SER A 595 -14.28 19.78 -23.71
C SER A 595 -13.32 19.74 -24.90
N ALA A 596 -12.29 18.89 -24.86
CA ALA A 596 -11.21 18.86 -25.84
C ALA A 596 -11.28 17.67 -26.81
N LEU A 597 -12.16 16.69 -26.56
CA LEU A 597 -12.36 15.57 -27.48
C LEU A 597 -12.92 16.04 -28.84
N SER A 598 -12.28 15.62 -29.93
CA SER A 598 -12.77 15.81 -31.28
C SER A 598 -13.99 14.92 -31.57
N GLU A 599 -14.71 15.19 -32.66
CA GLU A 599 -15.83 14.32 -33.07
C GLU A 599 -15.36 12.89 -33.40
N ALA A 600 -14.16 12.72 -33.95
CA ALA A 600 -13.59 11.39 -34.19
C ALA A 600 -13.32 10.65 -32.87
N ASP A 601 -12.84 11.36 -31.84
CA ASP A 601 -12.63 10.78 -30.50
C ASP A 601 -13.96 10.39 -29.85
N LYS A 602 -14.98 11.25 -29.95
CA LYS A 602 -16.31 10.93 -29.42
C LYS A 602 -16.90 9.69 -30.08
N VAL A 603 -16.76 9.55 -31.40
CA VAL A 603 -17.19 8.35 -32.12
C VAL A 603 -16.40 7.11 -31.68
N LEU A 604 -15.09 7.24 -31.48
CA LEU A 604 -14.24 6.17 -30.93
C LEU A 604 -14.72 5.73 -29.54
N ILE A 605 -14.88 6.66 -28.61
CA ILE A 605 -15.24 6.35 -27.22
C ILE A 605 -16.67 5.81 -27.12
N ASP A 606 -17.63 6.35 -27.87
CA ASP A 606 -19.00 5.79 -27.89
C ASP A 606 -19.01 4.37 -28.46
N SER A 607 -18.22 4.11 -29.51
CA SER A 607 -18.09 2.78 -30.10
C SER A 607 -17.45 1.79 -29.11
N LEU A 608 -16.34 2.16 -28.47
CA LEU A 608 -15.68 1.34 -27.46
C LEU A 608 -16.58 1.10 -26.24
N GLY A 609 -17.23 2.15 -25.72
CA GLY A 609 -18.15 2.05 -24.59
C GLY A 609 -19.33 1.12 -24.87
N ALA A 610 -19.95 1.23 -26.05
CA ALA A 610 -21.03 0.33 -26.46
C ALA A 610 -20.57 -1.13 -26.60
N MET A 611 -19.36 -1.37 -27.12
CA MET A 611 -18.80 -2.70 -27.21
C MET A 611 -18.43 -3.28 -25.83
N ASN A 612 -17.84 -2.48 -24.93
CA ASN A 612 -17.52 -2.92 -23.57
C ASN A 612 -18.78 -3.26 -22.77
N GLU A 613 -19.86 -2.47 -22.91
CA GLU A 613 -21.16 -2.76 -22.31
C GLU A 613 -21.73 -4.11 -22.81
N MET A 614 -21.58 -4.40 -24.11
CA MET A 614 -21.94 -5.69 -24.69
C MET A 614 -21.04 -6.83 -24.17
N MET A 615 -19.72 -6.62 -24.12
CA MET A 615 -18.76 -7.62 -23.62
C MET A 615 -19.04 -8.02 -22.18
N ARG A 616 -19.35 -7.07 -21.30
CA ARG A 616 -19.79 -7.32 -19.91
C ARG A 616 -21.03 -8.20 -19.81
N THR A 617 -21.87 -8.23 -20.85
CA THR A 617 -23.02 -9.14 -20.90
C THR A 617 -22.57 -10.59 -21.07
N PHE A 618 -21.48 -10.83 -21.81
CA PHE A 618 -20.91 -12.15 -22.08
C PHE A 618 -19.98 -12.64 -20.98
N GLU A 619 -19.23 -11.72 -20.38
CA GLU A 619 -18.25 -12.01 -19.35
C GLU A 619 -18.83 -12.90 -18.25
N PHE A 620 -18.04 -13.91 -17.88
CA PHE A 620 -18.31 -14.81 -16.74
C PHE A 620 -19.53 -15.71 -16.88
N LYS A 621 -20.13 -15.79 -18.07
CA LYS A 621 -21.31 -16.60 -18.34
C LYS A 621 -21.04 -17.68 -19.38
N ASN A 622 -21.61 -18.86 -19.13
CA ASN A 622 -21.57 -19.95 -20.08
C ASN A 622 -22.38 -19.56 -21.34
N PRO A 623 -21.85 -19.77 -22.57
CA PRO A 623 -22.58 -19.53 -23.82
C PRO A 623 -23.99 -20.10 -23.86
N ALA A 624 -24.22 -21.28 -23.25
CA ALA A 624 -25.54 -21.91 -23.18
C ALA A 624 -26.55 -21.11 -22.36
N MET A 625 -26.11 -20.36 -21.34
CA MET A 625 -26.96 -19.45 -20.59
C MET A 625 -27.24 -18.16 -21.37
N LEU A 626 -26.21 -17.61 -22.02
CA LEU A 626 -26.32 -16.39 -22.83
C LEU A 626 -27.29 -16.54 -24.00
N LYS A 627 -27.32 -17.73 -24.62
CA LYS A 627 -28.27 -18.04 -25.71
C LYS A 627 -29.74 -17.90 -25.30
N ARG A 628 -30.05 -17.97 -24.00
CA ARG A 628 -31.42 -17.82 -23.47
C ARG A 628 -31.81 -16.36 -23.23
N THR A 629 -30.86 -15.43 -23.31
CA THR A 629 -31.12 -13.99 -23.13
C THR A 629 -31.89 -13.45 -24.32
N GLN A 630 -33.07 -12.88 -24.05
CA GLN A 630 -33.94 -12.35 -25.10
C GLN A 630 -33.27 -11.16 -25.81
N CYS A 631 -33.44 -11.07 -27.14
CA CYS A 631 -32.93 -9.99 -28.01
C CYS A 631 -31.40 -9.88 -28.17
N LEU A 632 -30.60 -10.61 -27.38
CA LEU A 632 -29.13 -10.48 -27.36
C LEU A 632 -28.48 -10.61 -28.75
N GLU A 633 -28.89 -11.60 -29.55
CA GLU A 633 -28.36 -11.79 -30.91
C GLU A 633 -28.60 -10.58 -31.81
N ARG A 634 -29.82 -10.03 -31.76
CA ARG A 634 -30.23 -8.88 -32.59
C ARG A 634 -29.50 -7.61 -32.15
N ASP A 635 -29.36 -7.41 -30.84
CA ASP A 635 -28.69 -6.23 -30.30
C ASP A 635 -27.19 -6.27 -30.61
N MET A 636 -26.56 -7.45 -30.57
CA MET A 636 -25.18 -7.64 -30.99
C MET A 636 -24.99 -7.37 -32.49
N GLN A 637 -25.86 -7.88 -33.37
CA GLN A 637 -25.79 -7.60 -34.81
C GLN A 637 -25.92 -6.11 -35.11
N ARG A 638 -26.87 -5.42 -34.48
CA ARG A 638 -27.06 -3.96 -34.64
C ARG A 638 -25.83 -3.19 -34.20
N LEU A 639 -25.24 -3.57 -33.07
CA LEU A 639 -24.03 -2.95 -32.56
C LEU A 639 -22.86 -3.11 -33.54
N ILE A 640 -22.61 -4.34 -34.02
CA ILE A 640 -21.53 -4.60 -34.98
C ILE A 640 -21.70 -3.73 -36.23
N VAL A 641 -22.89 -3.69 -36.83
CA VAL A 641 -23.16 -2.85 -38.01
C VAL A 641 -22.95 -1.37 -37.71
N ALA A 642 -23.41 -0.89 -36.55
CA ALA A 642 -23.23 0.51 -36.16
C ALA A 642 -21.75 0.88 -36.01
N VAL A 643 -20.95 0.02 -35.35
CA VAL A 643 -19.52 0.24 -35.15
C VAL A 643 -18.75 0.15 -36.46
N GLU A 644 -19.05 -0.82 -37.34
CA GLU A 644 -18.41 -0.93 -38.65
C GLU A 644 -18.62 0.33 -39.51
N ASN A 645 -19.83 0.91 -39.48
CA ASN A 645 -20.13 2.17 -40.15
C ASN A 645 -19.40 3.39 -39.56
N ASN A 646 -18.82 3.25 -38.36
CA ASN A 646 -18.08 4.30 -37.68
C ASN A 646 -16.56 4.18 -37.87
N ILE A 647 -16.02 3.02 -38.29
CA ILE A 647 -14.56 2.80 -38.42
C ILE A 647 -13.88 3.90 -39.24
N GLU A 648 -14.45 4.27 -40.40
CA GLU A 648 -13.86 5.29 -41.27
C GLU A 648 -13.87 6.70 -40.66
N LYS A 649 -14.74 6.95 -39.67
CA LYS A 649 -14.84 8.22 -38.95
C LYS A 649 -13.87 8.30 -37.76
N ILE A 650 -13.25 7.18 -37.40
CA ILE A 650 -12.26 7.08 -36.32
C ILE A 650 -10.88 7.33 -36.92
N ASP A 651 -10.00 7.99 -36.16
CA ASP A 651 -8.61 8.20 -36.55
C ASP A 651 -7.91 6.87 -36.85
N GLN A 652 -7.11 6.83 -37.91
CA GLN A 652 -6.48 5.58 -38.37
C GLN A 652 -5.70 4.87 -37.26
N ARG A 653 -4.96 5.63 -36.43
CA ARG A 653 -4.11 5.09 -35.37
C ARG A 653 -4.92 4.41 -34.26
N GLU A 654 -6.18 4.80 -34.10
CA GLU A 654 -7.06 4.32 -33.03
C GLU A 654 -7.97 3.17 -33.48
N ARG A 655 -8.07 2.90 -34.79
CA ARG A 655 -8.96 1.85 -35.34
C ARG A 655 -8.60 0.45 -34.86
N MET A 656 -7.34 0.18 -34.54
CA MET A 656 -6.89 -1.14 -34.14
C MET A 656 -7.63 -1.65 -32.89
N ALA A 657 -7.83 -0.79 -31.88
CA ALA A 657 -8.58 -1.17 -30.68
C ALA A 657 -10.04 -1.56 -31.00
N VAL A 658 -10.67 -0.86 -31.95
CA VAL A 658 -12.05 -1.12 -32.37
C VAL A 658 -12.15 -2.41 -33.18
N VAL A 659 -11.25 -2.60 -34.14
CA VAL A 659 -11.21 -3.81 -34.98
C VAL A 659 -10.93 -5.06 -34.15
N ALA A 660 -9.99 -4.98 -33.19
CA ALA A 660 -9.74 -6.05 -32.22
C ALA A 660 -11.00 -6.44 -31.43
N MET A 661 -11.78 -5.45 -30.97
CA MET A 661 -13.01 -5.69 -30.22
C MET A 661 -14.12 -6.27 -31.11
N LEU A 662 -14.24 -5.81 -32.35
CA LEU A 662 -15.16 -6.37 -33.34
C LEU A 662 -14.86 -7.86 -33.61
N MET A 663 -13.58 -8.23 -33.77
CA MET A 663 -13.19 -9.64 -33.91
C MET A 663 -13.66 -10.46 -32.71
N ASN A 664 -13.51 -9.94 -31.48
CA ASN A 664 -14.01 -10.62 -30.28
C ASN A 664 -15.54 -10.79 -30.30
N LEU A 665 -16.31 -9.77 -30.71
CA LEU A 665 -17.76 -9.87 -30.84
C LEU A 665 -18.17 -10.92 -31.88
N TYR A 666 -17.50 -10.99 -33.03
CA TYR A 666 -17.72 -12.05 -34.01
C TYR A 666 -17.43 -13.44 -33.42
N GLY A 667 -16.32 -13.61 -32.71
CA GLY A 667 -16.00 -14.86 -32.03
C GLY A 667 -17.07 -15.27 -31.02
N TRP A 668 -17.62 -14.33 -30.25
CA TRP A 668 -18.77 -14.59 -29.38
C TRP A 668 -20.04 -14.97 -30.15
N GLY A 669 -20.29 -14.35 -31.31
CA GLY A 669 -21.40 -14.68 -32.18
C GLY A 669 -21.33 -16.12 -32.70
N ARG A 670 -20.14 -16.58 -33.06
CA ARG A 670 -19.89 -17.99 -33.38
C ARG A 670 -20.20 -18.89 -32.18
N ARG A 671 -19.62 -18.61 -31.00
CA ARG A 671 -19.76 -19.49 -29.82
C ARG A 671 -21.18 -19.57 -29.27
N ILE A 672 -21.92 -18.46 -29.24
CA ILE A 672 -23.27 -18.40 -28.66
C ILE A 672 -24.33 -18.82 -29.68
N PHE A 673 -24.24 -18.30 -30.91
CA PHE A 673 -25.31 -18.41 -31.91
C PHE A 673 -24.96 -19.28 -33.13
N GLY A 674 -23.69 -19.67 -33.28
CA GLY A 674 -23.24 -20.51 -34.40
C GLY A 674 -23.05 -19.75 -35.71
N TRP A 675 -22.76 -18.44 -35.64
CA TRP A 675 -22.49 -17.64 -36.84
C TRP A 675 -21.31 -18.16 -37.66
N ASN A 676 -21.41 -18.02 -38.99
CA ASN A 676 -20.29 -18.22 -39.89
C ASN A 676 -19.50 -16.91 -40.01
N VAL A 677 -18.39 -16.82 -39.28
CA VAL A 677 -17.66 -15.55 -39.07
C VAL A 677 -16.34 -15.44 -39.83
N THR A 678 -15.91 -16.48 -40.53
CA THR A 678 -14.57 -16.55 -41.14
C THR A 678 -14.32 -15.40 -42.13
N ALA A 679 -15.28 -15.13 -43.02
CA ALA A 679 -15.13 -14.06 -44.02
C ALA A 679 -15.10 -12.66 -43.39
N ASP A 680 -15.91 -12.43 -42.35
CA ASP A 680 -15.94 -11.16 -41.62
C ASP A 680 -14.66 -10.93 -40.82
N MET A 681 -14.19 -11.95 -40.10
CA MET A 681 -12.95 -11.88 -39.34
C MET A 681 -11.73 -11.73 -40.25
N GLU A 682 -11.71 -12.36 -41.44
CA GLU A 682 -10.62 -12.16 -42.41
C GLU A 682 -10.59 -10.75 -43.00
N ARG A 683 -11.76 -10.16 -43.27
CA ARG A 683 -11.85 -8.75 -43.68
C ARG A 683 -11.20 -7.83 -42.65
N HIS A 684 -11.44 -8.07 -41.37
CA HIS A 684 -10.83 -7.32 -40.27
C HIS A 684 -9.34 -7.64 -40.12
N LEU A 685 -8.92 -8.89 -40.29
CA LEU A 685 -7.51 -9.30 -40.21
C LEU A 685 -6.63 -8.66 -41.30
N VAL A 686 -7.17 -8.40 -42.49
CA VAL A 686 -6.46 -7.63 -43.54
C VAL A 686 -6.05 -6.25 -43.04
N PHE A 687 -6.89 -5.58 -42.25
CA PHE A 687 -6.53 -4.30 -41.62
C PHE A 687 -5.36 -4.47 -40.65
N ILE A 688 -5.40 -5.48 -39.78
CA ILE A 688 -4.32 -5.76 -38.80
C ILE A 688 -2.99 -6.05 -39.50
N ARG A 689 -3.02 -6.84 -40.59
CA ARG A 689 -1.84 -7.15 -41.41
C ARG A 689 -1.25 -5.89 -42.04
N ALA A 690 -2.08 -4.94 -42.44
CA ALA A 690 -1.62 -3.68 -43.05
C ALA A 690 -0.90 -2.76 -42.04
N GLU A 691 -1.21 -2.85 -40.74
CA GLU A 691 -0.54 -2.09 -39.67
C GLU A 691 0.85 -2.66 -39.32
N GLY A 692 1.16 -3.91 -39.71
CA GLY A 692 2.51 -4.47 -39.64
C GLY A 692 3.00 -4.92 -38.26
N ASN A 693 2.14 -4.98 -37.23
CA ASN A 693 2.50 -5.52 -35.92
C ASN A 693 2.44 -7.06 -35.95
N GLU A 694 3.60 -7.72 -36.12
CA GLU A 694 3.70 -9.19 -36.24
C GLU A 694 3.13 -9.96 -35.04
N LYS A 695 3.27 -9.43 -33.81
CA LYS A 695 2.71 -10.05 -32.61
C LYS A 695 1.18 -10.05 -32.65
N ALA A 696 0.59 -8.89 -32.93
CA ALA A 696 -0.86 -8.75 -33.08
C ALA A 696 -1.40 -9.62 -34.23
N ILE A 697 -0.70 -9.64 -35.37
CA ILE A 697 -1.07 -10.49 -36.52
C ILE A 697 -1.11 -11.96 -36.10
N THR A 698 -0.06 -12.45 -35.43
CA THR A 698 0.01 -13.84 -34.96
C THR A 698 -1.16 -14.18 -34.04
N ALA A 699 -1.43 -13.33 -33.04
CA ALA A 699 -2.50 -13.56 -32.08
C ALA A 699 -3.89 -13.55 -32.74
N PHE A 700 -4.15 -12.64 -33.70
CA PHE A 700 -5.43 -12.61 -34.40
C PHE A 700 -5.58 -13.69 -35.48
N GLU A 701 -4.49 -14.18 -36.06
CA GLU A 701 -4.48 -15.36 -36.93
C GLU A 701 -4.79 -16.64 -36.16
N ASN A 702 -4.23 -16.78 -34.96
CA ASN A 702 -4.58 -17.85 -34.04
C ASN A 702 -6.03 -17.74 -33.57
N PHE A 703 -6.50 -16.53 -33.25
CA PHE A 703 -7.89 -16.31 -32.87
C PHE A 703 -8.87 -16.62 -34.01
N LEU A 704 -8.53 -16.28 -35.25
CA LEU A 704 -9.30 -16.70 -36.41
C LEU A 704 -9.28 -18.23 -36.58
N PHE A 705 -8.13 -18.85 -36.35
CA PHE A 705 -7.98 -20.31 -36.40
C PHE A 705 -8.88 -21.01 -35.35
N GLU A 706 -8.88 -20.51 -34.10
CA GLU A 706 -9.83 -20.90 -33.04
C GLU A 706 -11.30 -20.84 -33.53
N ASN A 707 -11.65 -19.80 -34.29
CA ASN A 707 -13.00 -19.58 -34.79
C ASN A 707 -13.29 -20.25 -36.15
N SER A 708 -12.37 -21.08 -36.68
CA SER A 708 -12.57 -21.79 -37.94
C SER A 708 -12.33 -23.30 -37.84
N HIS A 709 -11.59 -23.76 -36.83
CA HIS A 709 -11.19 -25.16 -36.64
C HIS A 709 -11.78 -25.75 -35.36
N THR A 710 -11.43 -27.00 -35.06
CA THR A 710 -11.79 -27.64 -33.79
C THR A 710 -10.98 -27.05 -32.63
N VAL A 711 -11.50 -27.19 -31.40
CA VAL A 711 -10.83 -26.65 -30.20
C VAL A 711 -9.47 -27.33 -30.01
N GLU A 712 -9.36 -28.62 -30.31
CA GLU A 712 -8.14 -29.41 -30.17
C GLU A 712 -7.05 -28.97 -31.16
N GLU A 713 -7.41 -28.75 -32.43
CA GLU A 713 -6.49 -28.24 -33.46
C GLU A 713 -6.02 -26.82 -33.11
N ALA A 714 -6.93 -25.97 -32.64
CA ALA A 714 -6.61 -24.61 -32.25
C ALA A 714 -5.73 -24.55 -31.01
N GLU A 715 -5.99 -25.38 -30.00
CA GLU A 715 -5.14 -25.49 -28.82
C GLU A 715 -3.71 -25.89 -29.20
N ALA A 716 -3.56 -26.92 -30.04
CA ALA A 716 -2.25 -27.39 -30.48
C ALA A 716 -1.45 -26.27 -31.16
N LYS A 717 -2.10 -25.51 -32.04
CA LYS A 717 -1.48 -24.38 -32.74
C LYS A 717 -1.02 -23.27 -31.79
N VAL A 718 -1.90 -22.83 -30.88
CA VAL A 718 -1.61 -21.72 -29.95
C VAL A 718 -0.50 -22.09 -28.98
N VAL A 719 -0.49 -23.35 -28.48
CA VAL A 719 0.59 -23.87 -27.64
C VAL A 719 1.91 -24.01 -28.41
N GLU A 720 1.87 -24.44 -29.67
CA GLU A 720 3.06 -24.52 -30.52
C GLU A 720 3.65 -23.14 -30.82
N SER A 721 2.81 -22.12 -31.06
CA SER A 721 3.25 -20.74 -31.23
C SER A 721 4.04 -20.24 -30.02
N TRP A 722 3.54 -20.45 -28.80
CA TRP A 722 4.25 -20.07 -27.58
C TRP A 722 5.54 -20.87 -27.37
N LYS A 723 5.53 -22.19 -27.60
CA LYS A 723 6.75 -23.01 -27.47
C LYS A 723 7.87 -22.58 -28.42
N ASN A 724 7.51 -22.17 -29.63
CA ASN A 724 8.47 -21.72 -30.63
C ASN A 724 8.99 -20.31 -30.36
N ASN A 725 8.23 -19.47 -29.65
CA ASN A 725 8.61 -18.11 -29.29
C ASN A 725 8.07 -17.72 -27.90
N PRO A 726 8.64 -18.22 -26.79
CA PRO A 726 8.08 -17.99 -25.46
C PRO A 726 8.06 -16.50 -25.09
N SER A 727 6.86 -15.97 -24.82
CA SER A 727 6.66 -14.59 -24.38
C SER A 727 5.41 -14.46 -23.51
N LEU A 728 5.34 -13.38 -22.71
CA LEU A 728 4.15 -13.08 -21.88
C LEU A 728 2.90 -12.88 -22.74
N GLU A 729 3.01 -12.26 -23.92
CA GLU A 729 1.85 -12.01 -24.80
C GLU A 729 1.24 -13.31 -25.33
N LEU A 730 2.08 -14.25 -25.78
CA LEU A 730 1.62 -15.56 -26.25
C LEU A 730 1.14 -16.42 -25.08
N TRP A 731 1.73 -16.29 -23.89
CA TRP A 731 1.21 -16.90 -22.67
C TRP A 731 -0.21 -16.37 -22.34
N LEU A 732 -0.41 -15.05 -22.39
CA LEU A 732 -1.71 -14.42 -22.18
C LEU A 732 -2.71 -14.86 -23.27
N GLU A 733 -2.27 -15.06 -24.50
CA GLU A 733 -3.11 -15.57 -25.58
C GLU A 733 -3.65 -16.98 -25.27
N ILE A 734 -2.81 -17.90 -24.80
CA ILE A 734 -3.22 -19.24 -24.36
C ILE A 734 -4.20 -19.12 -23.18
N LEU A 735 -3.90 -18.29 -22.18
CA LEU A 735 -4.78 -18.08 -21.03
C LEU A 735 -6.17 -17.61 -21.49
N GLN A 736 -6.23 -16.65 -22.40
CA GLN A 736 -7.49 -16.14 -22.94
C GLN A 736 -8.20 -17.19 -23.81
N PHE A 737 -7.47 -18.01 -24.57
CA PHE A 737 -8.03 -19.16 -25.29
C PHE A 737 -8.73 -20.12 -24.33
N TYR A 738 -8.09 -20.50 -23.22
CA TYR A 738 -8.69 -21.38 -22.22
C TYR A 738 -9.91 -20.76 -21.55
N LYS A 739 -9.86 -19.46 -21.20
CA LYS A 739 -11.02 -18.74 -20.64
C LYS A 739 -12.20 -18.71 -21.62
N ARG A 740 -11.97 -18.36 -22.89
CA ARG A 740 -13.02 -18.27 -23.92
C ARG A 740 -13.67 -19.60 -24.25
N ASN A 741 -12.92 -20.70 -24.15
CA ASN A 741 -13.40 -22.06 -24.40
C ASN A 741 -13.88 -22.78 -23.12
N TRP A 742 -13.98 -22.08 -21.98
CA TRP A 742 -14.40 -22.64 -20.69
C TRP A 742 -13.53 -23.82 -20.20
N MET A 743 -12.26 -23.85 -20.59
CA MET A 743 -11.24 -24.83 -20.17
C MET A 743 -10.54 -24.34 -18.89
N LEU A 744 -11.33 -24.07 -17.86
CA LEU A 744 -10.87 -23.30 -16.69
C LEU A 744 -9.82 -24.04 -15.85
N GLU A 745 -9.80 -25.37 -15.86
CA GLU A 745 -8.80 -26.18 -15.15
C GLU A 745 -7.40 -25.99 -15.74
N LYS A 746 -7.32 -25.76 -17.07
CA LYS A 746 -6.06 -25.43 -17.73
C LYS A 746 -5.65 -23.97 -17.45
N ALA A 747 -6.62 -23.05 -17.41
CA ALA A 747 -6.35 -21.67 -16.99
C ALA A 747 -5.85 -21.58 -15.54
N ASP A 748 -6.44 -22.34 -14.61
CA ASP A 748 -5.96 -22.46 -13.22
C ASP A 748 -4.51 -22.97 -13.17
N ALA A 749 -4.19 -23.98 -14.00
CA ALA A 749 -2.84 -24.53 -14.08
C ALA A 749 -1.83 -23.51 -14.64
N MET A 750 -2.22 -22.72 -15.63
CA MET A 750 -1.38 -21.65 -16.17
C MET A 750 -1.06 -20.61 -15.09
N PHE A 751 -2.05 -20.12 -14.34
CA PHE A 751 -1.77 -19.15 -13.28
C PHE A 751 -0.83 -19.69 -12.20
N ARG A 752 -0.94 -20.97 -11.82
CA ARG A 752 0.03 -21.60 -10.90
C ARG A 752 1.44 -21.63 -11.51
N ASP A 753 1.53 -22.08 -12.76
CA ASP A 753 2.79 -22.15 -13.51
C ASP A 753 3.46 -20.78 -13.70
N LEU A 754 2.67 -19.71 -13.83
CA LEU A 754 3.15 -18.33 -13.91
C LEU A 754 4.02 -17.95 -12.71
N PHE A 755 3.56 -18.26 -11.51
CA PHE A 755 4.26 -17.87 -10.29
C PHE A 755 5.33 -18.89 -9.86
N GLU A 756 5.20 -20.16 -10.28
CA GLU A 756 6.15 -21.23 -9.94
C GLU A 756 7.35 -21.30 -10.90
N ASN A 757 7.11 -21.22 -12.22
CA ASN A 757 8.11 -21.50 -13.25
C ASN A 757 8.36 -20.32 -14.19
N HIS A 758 7.48 -19.33 -14.23
CA HIS A 758 7.54 -18.19 -15.15
C HIS A 758 7.48 -16.83 -14.45
N ALA A 759 8.01 -16.74 -13.23
CA ALA A 759 8.01 -15.51 -12.44
C ALA A 759 8.74 -14.37 -13.19
N GLU A 760 9.65 -14.68 -14.10
CA GLU A 760 10.32 -13.72 -14.98
C GLU A 760 9.35 -12.89 -15.84
N TYR A 761 8.15 -13.38 -16.12
CA TYR A 761 7.14 -12.63 -16.88
C TYR A 761 6.48 -11.51 -16.07
N VAL A 762 6.52 -11.59 -14.75
CA VAL A 762 5.79 -10.67 -13.86
C VAL A 762 6.71 -9.99 -12.85
N LYS A 763 8.00 -10.32 -12.81
CA LYS A 763 8.99 -9.79 -11.85
C LYS A 763 9.06 -8.27 -11.81
N ASP A 764 8.82 -7.60 -12.93
CA ASP A 764 8.94 -6.13 -13.06
C ASP A 764 7.65 -5.41 -12.59
N GLU A 765 6.52 -6.13 -12.57
CA GLU A 765 5.18 -5.60 -12.29
C GLU A 765 4.31 -6.59 -11.47
N PRO A 766 4.85 -7.19 -10.38
CA PRO A 766 4.26 -8.38 -9.76
C PRO A 766 2.84 -8.13 -9.24
N GLU A 767 2.62 -6.94 -8.69
CA GLU A 767 1.33 -6.52 -8.16
C GLU A 767 0.18 -6.62 -9.19
N TYR A 768 0.42 -6.31 -10.46
CA TYR A 768 -0.64 -6.36 -11.47
C TYR A 768 -1.03 -7.80 -11.81
N ALA A 769 -0.08 -8.73 -11.81
CA ALA A 769 -0.35 -10.15 -11.97
C ALA A 769 -1.17 -10.70 -10.79
N TYR A 770 -0.88 -10.24 -9.58
CA TYR A 770 -1.60 -10.64 -8.37
C TYR A 770 -3.06 -10.21 -8.42
N ARG A 771 -3.29 -8.95 -8.77
CA ARG A 771 -4.63 -8.39 -8.97
C ARG A 771 -5.39 -9.19 -10.04
N ALA A 772 -4.76 -9.46 -11.18
CA ALA A 772 -5.37 -10.21 -12.28
C ALA A 772 -5.76 -11.66 -11.90
N TYR A 773 -4.97 -12.32 -11.06
CA TYR A 773 -5.28 -13.68 -10.60
C TYR A 773 -6.45 -13.69 -9.60
N ILE A 774 -6.45 -12.77 -8.63
CA ILE A 774 -7.57 -12.62 -7.69
C ILE A 774 -8.87 -12.30 -8.45
N ASP A 775 -8.79 -11.36 -9.39
CA ASP A 775 -9.90 -10.98 -10.25
C ASP A 775 -10.43 -12.18 -11.05
N TYR A 776 -9.54 -12.96 -11.67
CA TYR A 776 -9.89 -14.18 -12.39
C TYR A 776 -10.66 -15.18 -11.50
N ILE A 777 -10.18 -15.45 -10.28
CA ILE A 777 -10.82 -16.38 -9.36
C ILE A 777 -12.22 -15.92 -9.00
N ILE A 778 -12.36 -14.65 -8.63
CA ILE A 778 -13.62 -14.04 -8.25
C ILE A 778 -14.62 -14.07 -9.42
N GLN A 779 -14.19 -13.59 -10.58
CA GLN A 779 -15.01 -13.43 -11.76
C GLN A 779 -15.51 -14.78 -12.31
N TYR A 780 -14.63 -15.77 -12.43
CA TYR A 780 -14.96 -17.10 -12.97
C TYR A 780 -15.46 -18.07 -11.89
N ARG A 781 -15.68 -17.58 -10.65
CA ARG A 781 -16.16 -18.36 -9.50
C ARG A 781 -15.32 -19.62 -9.28
N ARG A 782 -13.99 -19.47 -9.38
CA ARG A 782 -13.05 -20.55 -9.03
C ARG A 782 -12.96 -20.68 -7.51
N ASP A 783 -12.14 -21.61 -7.03
CA ASP A 783 -11.96 -21.81 -5.60
C ASP A 783 -11.35 -20.56 -4.95
N ILE A 784 -12.17 -19.85 -4.17
CA ILE A 784 -11.79 -18.63 -3.45
C ILE A 784 -10.62 -18.87 -2.48
N LYS A 785 -10.36 -20.12 -2.07
CA LYS A 785 -9.20 -20.49 -1.26
C LYS A 785 -7.90 -20.01 -1.89
N GLU A 786 -7.75 -20.16 -3.21
CA GLU A 786 -6.53 -19.74 -3.89
C GLU A 786 -6.38 -18.22 -3.84
N ALA A 787 -7.47 -17.44 -4.02
CA ALA A 787 -7.41 -15.99 -3.91
C ALA A 787 -7.12 -15.53 -2.47
N LEU A 788 -7.70 -16.18 -1.46
CA LEU A 788 -7.42 -15.89 -0.05
C LEU A 788 -5.97 -16.20 0.32
N ARG A 789 -5.43 -17.33 -0.14
CA ARG A 789 -4.02 -17.72 0.07
C ARG A 789 -3.12 -16.70 -0.60
N PHE A 790 -3.37 -16.44 -1.87
CA PHE A 790 -2.56 -15.56 -2.70
C PHE A 790 -2.56 -14.13 -2.16
N PHE A 791 -3.74 -13.58 -1.83
CA PHE A 791 -3.84 -12.29 -1.17
C PHE A 791 -3.17 -12.30 0.21
N SER A 792 -3.35 -13.35 1.02
CA SER A 792 -2.73 -13.39 2.36
C SER A 792 -1.20 -13.36 2.30
N VAL A 793 -0.60 -14.00 1.29
CA VAL A 793 0.84 -14.01 1.03
C VAL A 793 1.31 -12.67 0.46
N HIS A 794 0.66 -12.17 -0.61
CA HIS A 794 1.17 -11.08 -1.43
C HIS A 794 0.50 -9.72 -1.22
N LYS A 795 -0.53 -9.59 -0.35
CA LYS A 795 -1.21 -8.30 -0.07
C LYS A 795 -0.24 -7.17 0.31
N ASN A 796 0.91 -7.54 0.81
CA ASN A 796 1.94 -6.66 1.31
C ASN A 796 2.83 -6.10 0.20
N GLU A 797 3.04 -6.89 -0.85
CA GLU A 797 3.71 -6.46 -2.08
C GLU A 797 2.81 -5.51 -2.90
N MET A 798 1.51 -5.43 -2.57
CA MET A 798 0.60 -4.41 -3.10
C MET A 798 0.88 -3.06 -2.41
N GLN A 799 1.79 -2.27 -3.00
CA GLN A 799 2.26 -1.00 -2.42
C GLN A 799 1.16 0.07 -2.39
N ASP A 800 0.19 0.00 -3.31
CA ASP A 800 -0.94 0.91 -3.29
C ASP A 800 -1.94 0.51 -2.20
N LYS A 801 -1.94 1.28 -1.10
CA LYS A 801 -2.81 1.05 0.06
C LYS A 801 -4.29 0.95 -0.33
N ASN A 802 -4.77 1.79 -1.24
CA ASN A 802 -6.18 1.84 -1.57
C ASN A 802 -6.60 0.62 -2.39
N ILE A 803 -5.75 0.17 -3.31
CA ILE A 803 -6.00 -1.08 -4.06
C ILE A 803 -5.96 -2.31 -3.14
N ARG A 804 -5.01 -2.33 -2.20
CA ARG A 804 -4.94 -3.42 -1.22
C ARG A 804 -6.21 -3.50 -0.37
N ILE A 805 -6.72 -2.36 0.10
CA ILE A 805 -7.97 -2.28 0.88
C ILE A 805 -9.15 -2.70 0.00
N PHE A 806 -9.20 -2.25 -1.25
CA PHE A 806 -10.23 -2.64 -2.20
C PHE A 806 -10.31 -4.17 -2.36
N TRP A 807 -9.18 -4.84 -2.62
CA TRP A 807 -9.16 -6.31 -2.72
C TRP A 807 -9.48 -7.02 -1.41
N GLU A 808 -9.06 -6.47 -0.26
CA GLU A 808 -9.47 -6.99 1.04
C GLU A 808 -11.00 -6.95 1.19
N HIS A 809 -11.62 -5.82 0.83
CA HIS A 809 -13.07 -5.61 0.89
C HIS A 809 -13.83 -6.52 -0.10
N GLU A 810 -13.31 -6.72 -1.31
CA GLU A 810 -13.87 -7.68 -2.27
C GLU A 810 -13.83 -9.10 -1.69
N LEU A 811 -12.69 -9.56 -1.17
CA LEU A 811 -12.59 -10.87 -0.55
C LEU A 811 -13.46 -11.01 0.70
N MET A 812 -13.61 -9.94 1.50
CA MET A 812 -14.56 -9.91 2.62
C MET A 812 -16.01 -10.12 2.16
N LEU A 813 -16.40 -9.50 1.04
CA LEU A 813 -17.72 -9.70 0.45
C LEU A 813 -17.93 -11.16 0.02
N TYR A 814 -16.99 -11.76 -0.71
CA TYR A 814 -17.10 -13.14 -1.18
C TYR A 814 -17.03 -14.19 -0.07
N THR A 815 -16.48 -13.84 1.10
CA THR A 815 -16.39 -14.72 2.26
C THR A 815 -17.43 -14.44 3.35
N ASN A 816 -18.27 -13.40 3.21
CA ASN A 816 -19.14 -12.88 4.27
C ASN A 816 -18.34 -12.62 5.56
N SER A 817 -17.39 -11.70 5.52
CA SER A 817 -16.53 -11.37 6.66
C SER A 817 -16.67 -9.91 7.09
N PHE A 818 -17.71 -9.56 7.85
CA PHE A 818 -18.07 -8.17 8.15
C PHE A 818 -17.92 -7.80 9.64
N ASN A 819 -16.77 -8.10 10.24
CA ASN A 819 -16.54 -7.93 11.69
C ASN A 819 -16.60 -6.47 12.18
N HIS A 820 -16.36 -5.50 11.29
CA HIS A 820 -16.40 -4.06 11.59
C HIS A 820 -17.17 -3.35 10.47
N PRO A 821 -18.52 -3.45 10.46
CA PRO A 821 -19.32 -2.95 9.34
C PRO A 821 -19.24 -1.42 9.18
N GLU A 822 -19.05 -0.68 10.28
CA GLU A 822 -18.87 0.79 10.25
C GLU A 822 -17.54 1.17 9.58
N ARG A 823 -16.42 0.58 10.00
CA ARG A 823 -15.13 0.76 9.33
C ARG A 823 -15.19 0.37 7.86
N PHE A 824 -15.88 -0.74 7.55
CA PHE A 824 -16.06 -1.19 6.18
C PHE A 824 -16.89 -0.18 5.35
N GLU A 825 -17.94 0.41 5.93
CA GLU A 825 -18.71 1.49 5.29
C GLU A 825 -17.83 2.73 5.07
N GLU A 826 -17.12 3.19 6.10
CA GLU A 826 -16.25 4.38 6.09
C GLU A 826 -15.07 4.25 5.12
N GLU A 827 -14.43 3.08 5.04
CA GLU A 827 -13.34 2.86 4.11
C GLU A 827 -13.84 2.67 2.67
N ARG A 828 -15.08 2.19 2.48
CA ARG A 828 -15.61 1.90 1.14
C ARG A 828 -16.27 3.10 0.48
N ILE A 829 -16.75 4.08 1.25
CA ILE A 829 -17.30 5.33 0.70
C ILE A 829 -16.24 6.14 -0.03
N SER A 830 -14.97 6.09 0.41
CA SER A 830 -13.89 6.80 -0.27
C SER A 830 -13.73 6.32 -1.72
N PHE A 831 -13.96 5.03 -2.00
CA PHE A 831 -13.95 4.51 -3.38
C PHE A 831 -15.11 5.06 -4.23
N VAL A 832 -16.22 5.45 -3.62
CA VAL A 832 -17.30 6.16 -4.33
C VAL A 832 -16.91 7.60 -4.61
N GLU A 833 -16.37 8.29 -3.59
CA GLU A 833 -15.89 9.67 -3.71
C GLU A 833 -14.78 9.82 -4.76
N GLU A 834 -13.93 8.79 -4.86
CA GLU A 834 -12.84 8.67 -5.82
C GLU A 834 -13.29 8.16 -7.21
N GLY A 835 -14.56 7.81 -7.39
CA GLY A 835 -15.12 7.38 -8.67
C GLY A 835 -14.78 5.94 -9.10
N LEU A 836 -14.21 5.13 -8.20
CA LEU A 836 -13.95 3.71 -8.43
C LEU A 836 -15.20 2.85 -8.42
N LEU A 837 -16.13 3.17 -7.52
CA LEU A 837 -17.27 2.34 -7.18
C LEU A 837 -18.54 3.12 -7.45
N LEU A 838 -19.51 2.49 -8.12
CA LEU A 838 -20.80 3.14 -8.34
C LEU A 838 -21.52 3.32 -6.99
N PRO A 839 -22.14 4.48 -6.71
CA PRO A 839 -22.88 4.70 -5.46
C PRO A 839 -23.93 3.61 -5.20
N GLN A 840 -24.57 3.12 -6.27
CA GLN A 840 -25.56 2.04 -6.19
C GLN A 840 -24.95 0.71 -5.72
N GLU A 841 -23.73 0.40 -6.15
CA GLU A 841 -23.03 -0.82 -5.75
C GLU A 841 -22.52 -0.71 -4.31
N TYR A 842 -21.97 0.45 -3.93
CA TYR A 842 -21.61 0.75 -2.55
C TYR A 842 -22.78 0.51 -1.59
N HIS A 843 -23.95 1.08 -1.90
CA HIS A 843 -25.16 0.88 -1.11
C HIS A 843 -25.61 -0.59 -1.06
N ARG A 844 -25.47 -1.34 -2.16
CA ARG A 844 -25.74 -2.79 -2.15
C ARG A 844 -24.84 -3.50 -1.17
N VAL A 845 -23.54 -3.23 -1.17
CA VAL A 845 -22.63 -4.00 -0.31
C VAL A 845 -22.69 -3.55 1.15
N ALA A 846 -22.87 -2.26 1.42
CA ALA A 846 -23.12 -1.78 2.77
C ALA A 846 -24.41 -2.39 3.35
N LEU A 847 -25.47 -2.52 2.55
CA LEU A 847 -26.68 -3.25 2.94
C LEU A 847 -26.38 -4.70 3.36
N ILE A 848 -25.60 -5.44 2.55
CA ILE A 848 -25.23 -6.83 2.86
C ILE A 848 -24.47 -6.92 4.18
N ALA A 849 -23.49 -6.03 4.39
CA ALA A 849 -22.69 -5.99 5.61
C ALA A 849 -23.55 -5.77 6.86
N TYR A 850 -24.48 -4.80 6.81
CA TYR A 850 -25.38 -4.51 7.92
C TYR A 850 -26.50 -5.53 8.10
N MET A 851 -26.98 -6.17 7.04
CA MET A 851 -27.87 -7.32 7.14
C MET A 851 -27.22 -8.49 7.86
N CYS A 852 -25.98 -8.82 7.51
CA CYS A 852 -25.26 -9.91 8.17
C CYS A 852 -24.94 -9.60 9.64
N ASN A 853 -24.91 -8.31 10.00
CA ASN A 853 -24.78 -7.83 11.38
C ASN A 853 -26.13 -7.57 12.07
N LEU A 854 -27.26 -7.91 11.43
CA LEU A 854 -28.62 -7.69 11.94
C LEU A 854 -28.89 -6.24 12.41
N ASN A 855 -28.21 -5.26 11.81
CA ASN A 855 -28.41 -3.85 12.11
C ASN A 855 -29.45 -3.27 11.15
N ALA A 856 -30.73 -3.45 11.49
CA ALA A 856 -31.85 -3.02 10.65
C ALA A 856 -31.82 -1.51 10.38
N LYS A 857 -31.45 -0.69 11.37
CA LYS A 857 -31.40 0.78 11.24
C LYS A 857 -30.42 1.19 10.14
N LYS A 858 -29.17 0.73 10.22
CA LYS A 858 -28.14 1.02 9.21
C LYS A 858 -28.45 0.40 7.86
N ALA A 859 -29.01 -0.82 7.84
CA ALA A 859 -29.42 -1.46 6.59
C ALA A 859 -30.47 -0.63 5.81
N TRP A 860 -31.45 -0.03 6.51
CA TRP A 860 -32.44 0.86 5.88
C TRP A 860 -31.82 2.14 5.30
N GLU A 861 -30.71 2.65 5.85
CA GLU A 861 -30.01 3.83 5.31
C GLU A 861 -29.43 3.58 3.91
N HIS A 862 -29.17 2.33 3.54
CA HIS A 862 -28.61 1.95 2.23
C HIS A 862 -29.60 1.28 1.28
N PHE A 863 -30.82 0.98 1.74
CA PHE A 863 -31.83 0.39 0.88
C PHE A 863 -32.58 1.46 0.07
N ASN A 864 -32.56 1.32 -1.25
CA ASN A 864 -33.36 2.14 -2.17
C ASN A 864 -34.05 1.26 -3.21
N VAL A 865 -35.38 1.39 -3.36
CA VAL A 865 -36.19 0.60 -4.30
C VAL A 865 -35.79 0.81 -5.76
N ASP A 866 -35.25 1.99 -6.09
CA ASP A 866 -34.86 2.38 -7.45
C ASP A 866 -33.42 1.97 -7.80
N ASN A 867 -32.67 1.42 -6.83
CA ASN A 867 -31.33 0.92 -7.08
C ASN A 867 -31.39 -0.36 -7.94
N ALA A 868 -30.83 -0.28 -9.15
CA ALA A 868 -30.86 -1.37 -10.14
C ALA A 868 -30.23 -2.68 -9.64
N PHE A 869 -29.27 -2.63 -8.70
CA PHE A 869 -28.65 -3.81 -8.11
C PHE A 869 -29.58 -4.60 -7.20
N PHE A 870 -30.76 -4.05 -6.85
CA PHE A 870 -31.81 -4.75 -6.13
C PHE A 870 -32.93 -5.28 -7.05
N GLY A 871 -32.74 -5.22 -8.38
CA GLY A 871 -33.65 -5.76 -9.39
C GLY A 871 -34.81 -4.82 -9.76
N ILE A 872 -35.46 -5.10 -10.90
CA ILE A 872 -36.48 -4.23 -11.51
C ILE A 872 -37.90 -4.67 -11.10
N LEU A 873 -38.69 -3.72 -10.58
CA LEU A 873 -40.15 -3.87 -10.39
C LEU A 873 -40.87 -3.66 -11.73
N ALA A 874 -40.91 -4.67 -12.60
CA ALA A 874 -41.73 -4.58 -13.81
C ALA A 874 -43.22 -4.74 -13.47
N GLN A 875 -43.89 -3.65 -13.13
CA GLN A 875 -45.35 -3.63 -12.89
C GLN A 875 -46.16 -4.04 -14.13
N SER A 876 -45.60 -3.95 -15.33
CA SER A 876 -46.34 -4.14 -16.59
C SER A 876 -46.40 -5.57 -17.14
N LYS A 877 -45.76 -6.57 -16.51
CA LYS A 877 -45.74 -7.96 -17.02
C LYS A 877 -45.83 -9.08 -15.96
N GLY A 878 -46.39 -8.80 -14.78
CA GLY A 878 -46.78 -9.83 -13.82
C GLY A 878 -45.67 -10.75 -13.29
N SER A 879 -44.39 -10.38 -13.44
CA SER A 879 -43.25 -11.12 -12.88
C SER A 879 -42.32 -10.16 -12.13
N THR A 880 -42.17 -10.41 -10.82
CA THR A 880 -41.27 -9.66 -9.94
C THR A 880 -39.96 -10.44 -9.83
N TYR A 881 -38.87 -9.94 -10.40
CA TYR A 881 -37.53 -10.52 -10.23
C TYR A 881 -36.79 -9.71 -9.18
N LEU A 882 -36.91 -10.11 -7.92
CA LEU A 882 -36.09 -9.58 -6.83
C LEU A 882 -34.70 -10.23 -6.89
N THR A 883 -33.64 -9.47 -6.62
CA THR A 883 -32.34 -10.08 -6.34
C THR A 883 -32.36 -10.77 -4.98
N ARG A 884 -31.42 -11.69 -4.75
CA ARG A 884 -31.31 -12.47 -3.50
C ARG A 884 -31.24 -11.56 -2.28
N GLU A 885 -30.40 -10.53 -2.34
CA GLU A 885 -30.14 -9.61 -1.25
C GLU A 885 -31.37 -8.75 -0.92
N ARG A 886 -32.12 -8.32 -1.94
CA ARG A 886 -33.39 -7.61 -1.75
C ARG A 886 -34.45 -8.49 -1.10
N ALA A 887 -34.58 -9.73 -1.57
CA ALA A 887 -35.54 -10.67 -1.00
C ALA A 887 -35.23 -10.92 0.48
N MET A 888 -33.98 -11.24 0.80
CA MET A 888 -33.50 -11.43 2.18
C MET A 888 -33.81 -10.21 3.06
N PHE A 889 -33.47 -9.00 2.61
CA PHE A 889 -33.70 -7.78 3.38
C PHE A 889 -35.20 -7.55 3.64
N LEU A 890 -36.02 -7.57 2.60
CA LEU A 890 -37.45 -7.23 2.73
C LEU A 890 -38.23 -8.29 3.51
N ILE A 891 -37.83 -9.57 3.43
CA ILE A 891 -38.44 -10.65 4.19
C ILE A 891 -38.05 -10.56 5.67
N TRP A 892 -36.77 -10.34 5.99
CA TRP A 892 -36.32 -10.05 7.36
C TRP A 892 -37.07 -8.87 7.98
N GLN A 893 -37.25 -7.80 7.20
CA GLN A 893 -38.00 -6.61 7.62
C GLN A 893 -39.53 -6.77 7.57
N ARG A 894 -40.04 -7.97 7.26
CA ARG A 894 -41.48 -8.30 7.15
C ARG A 894 -42.25 -7.38 6.18
N LYS A 895 -41.58 -6.91 5.13
CA LYS A 895 -42.14 -6.09 4.05
C LYS A 895 -42.51 -6.89 2.80
N TYR A 896 -42.03 -8.13 2.71
CA TYR A 896 -42.31 -9.04 1.61
C TYR A 896 -42.53 -10.47 2.13
N PRO A 897 -43.45 -11.26 1.57
CA PRO A 897 -43.64 -12.65 1.98
C PRO A 897 -42.59 -13.60 1.37
N PRO A 898 -42.31 -14.75 2.00
CA PRO A 898 -41.46 -15.78 1.43
C PRO A 898 -42.04 -16.41 0.17
N HIS A 899 -41.19 -17.07 -0.63
CA HIS A 899 -41.53 -17.65 -1.94
C HIS A 899 -42.42 -18.91 -1.86
N ARG A 900 -42.51 -19.56 -0.69
CA ARG A 900 -43.32 -20.77 -0.42
C ARG A 900 -42.97 -21.94 -1.34
N GLU A 901 -41.68 -22.24 -1.46
CA GLU A 901 -41.19 -23.33 -2.29
C GLU A 901 -41.47 -24.70 -1.66
N THR A 902 -42.19 -25.57 -2.37
CA THR A 902 -42.63 -26.88 -1.86
C THR A 902 -41.56 -27.98 -1.93
N THR A 903 -40.50 -27.77 -2.71
CA THR A 903 -39.41 -28.74 -2.93
C THR A 903 -38.11 -28.37 -2.22
N TRP A 904 -38.09 -27.28 -1.44
CA TRP A 904 -36.88 -26.80 -0.77
C TRP A 904 -36.47 -27.76 0.36
N ASN A 905 -35.22 -28.22 0.31
CA ASN A 905 -34.68 -29.19 1.25
C ASN A 905 -33.80 -28.52 2.32
N GLY A 906 -34.38 -27.60 3.10
CA GLY A 906 -33.69 -26.78 4.11
C GLY A 906 -34.15 -27.01 5.56
N MET A 907 -34.09 -25.96 6.37
CA MET A 907 -34.39 -25.95 7.82
C MET A 907 -35.89 -26.06 8.14
N LEU A 908 -36.48 -27.23 7.88
CA LEU A 908 -37.90 -27.50 8.10
C LEU A 908 -38.15 -28.29 9.39
N GLU A 909 -39.17 -27.91 10.14
CA GLU A 909 -39.58 -28.58 11.40
C GLU A 909 -39.83 -30.08 11.19
N THR A 910 -40.43 -30.46 10.05
CA THR A 910 -40.69 -31.85 9.68
C THR A 910 -39.42 -32.69 9.50
N ARG A 911 -38.26 -32.07 9.28
CA ARG A 911 -36.96 -32.75 9.10
C ARG A 911 -36.18 -32.91 10.40
N VAL A 912 -36.56 -32.22 11.47
CA VAL A 912 -35.79 -32.20 12.72
C VAL A 912 -35.57 -33.59 13.29
N ASN A 913 -36.61 -34.43 13.30
CA ASN A 913 -36.49 -35.79 13.83
C ASN A 913 -35.56 -36.68 13.00
N SER A 914 -35.59 -36.56 11.66
CA SER A 914 -34.67 -37.31 10.81
C SER A 914 -33.23 -36.84 10.97
N VAL A 915 -33.01 -35.54 11.18
CA VAL A 915 -31.69 -34.98 11.50
C VAL A 915 -31.18 -35.48 12.85
N LYS A 916 -32.01 -35.50 13.91
CA LYS A 916 -31.62 -36.08 15.22
C LYS A 916 -31.26 -37.56 15.11
N ASP A 917 -32.00 -38.32 14.29
CA ASP A 917 -31.69 -39.73 14.05
C ASP A 917 -30.36 -39.93 13.31
N THR A 918 -29.98 -39.00 12.42
CA THR A 918 -28.64 -38.98 11.81
C THR A 918 -27.57 -38.81 12.88
N TYR A 919 -27.68 -37.82 13.78
CA TYR A 919 -26.66 -37.61 14.82
C TYR A 919 -26.47 -38.82 15.74
N ARG A 920 -27.55 -39.54 16.07
CA ARG A 920 -27.49 -40.74 16.92
C ARG A 920 -26.77 -41.91 16.25
N ARG A 921 -26.70 -41.95 14.93
CA ARG A 921 -26.02 -43.01 14.16
C ARG A 921 -24.53 -42.70 13.94
N GLU A 922 -24.09 -41.49 14.22
CA GLU A 922 -22.70 -41.06 14.08
C GLU A 922 -21.83 -41.68 15.19
N ASN A 923 -20.64 -42.17 14.82
CA ASN A 923 -19.70 -42.84 15.73
C ASN A 923 -18.37 -42.09 15.90
N TRP A 924 -18.28 -40.87 15.35
CA TRP A 924 -17.06 -40.07 15.36
C TRP A 924 -16.97 -39.08 16.53
N HIS A 925 -18.05 -38.91 17.29
CA HIS A 925 -18.18 -37.94 18.39
C HIS A 925 -17.09 -38.09 19.44
N VAL A 926 -16.47 -36.98 19.80
CA VAL A 926 -15.56 -36.89 20.94
C VAL A 926 -16.37 -36.51 22.17
N ARG A 927 -16.09 -37.15 23.31
CA ARG A 927 -16.81 -36.84 24.56
C ARG A 927 -16.65 -35.35 24.91
N VAL A 928 -17.75 -34.66 25.17
CA VAL A 928 -17.76 -33.22 25.49
C VAL A 928 -16.77 -32.85 26.59
N GLN A 929 -16.61 -33.68 27.62
CA GLN A 929 -15.65 -33.45 28.71
C GLN A 929 -14.17 -33.43 28.24
N VAL A 930 -13.84 -34.19 27.20
CA VAL A 930 -12.50 -34.17 26.60
C VAL A 930 -12.29 -32.86 25.85
N ILE A 931 -13.30 -32.38 25.13
CA ILE A 931 -13.27 -31.10 24.41
C ILE A 931 -13.16 -29.93 25.42
N LYS A 932 -14.00 -29.92 26.47
CA LYS A 932 -13.95 -28.90 27.55
C LYS A 932 -12.55 -28.77 28.14
N LYS A 933 -11.96 -29.90 28.53
CA LYS A 933 -10.60 -29.93 29.10
C LYS A 933 -9.55 -29.46 28.10
N LYS A 934 -9.64 -29.89 26.84
CA LYS A 934 -8.67 -29.54 25.79
C LYS A 934 -8.67 -28.05 25.48
N LEU A 935 -9.85 -27.43 25.46
CA LEU A 935 -10.04 -26.03 25.07
C LEU A 935 -10.08 -25.07 26.28
N GLY A 936 -9.85 -25.57 27.50
CA GLY A 936 -9.89 -24.73 28.71
C GLY A 936 -11.26 -24.07 28.95
N PHE A 937 -12.35 -24.72 28.52
CA PHE A 937 -13.70 -24.13 28.51
C PHE A 937 -14.18 -23.70 29.90
N ASP A 938 -13.74 -24.38 30.97
CA ASP A 938 -14.13 -24.03 32.33
C ASP A 938 -13.60 -22.65 32.79
N VAL A 939 -12.64 -22.07 32.05
CA VAL A 939 -12.07 -20.74 32.27
C VAL A 939 -12.76 -19.67 31.40
N ASN A 940 -13.19 -20.03 30.19
CA ASN A 940 -13.82 -19.12 29.24
C ASN A 940 -14.99 -19.83 28.55
N ARG A 941 -16.22 -19.58 29.00
CA ARG A 941 -17.43 -20.28 28.54
C ARG A 941 -17.95 -19.69 27.24
N CYS A 942 -17.10 -19.67 26.22
CA CYS A 942 -17.42 -19.22 24.89
C CYS A 942 -17.76 -20.39 23.98
N ILE A 943 -18.69 -20.21 23.04
CA ILE A 943 -18.99 -21.19 21.99
C ILE A 943 -19.22 -20.50 20.65
N ALA A 944 -18.97 -21.20 19.54
CA ALA A 944 -19.41 -20.79 18.21
C ALA A 944 -20.52 -21.73 17.73
N ILE A 945 -21.60 -21.21 17.12
CA ILE A 945 -22.76 -22.02 16.69
C ILE A 945 -23.09 -21.75 15.22
N ASP A 946 -23.35 -22.81 14.45
CA ASP A 946 -23.84 -22.72 13.06
C ASP A 946 -25.37 -22.52 12.98
N ALA A 947 -25.87 -22.25 11.78
CA ALA A 947 -27.28 -21.94 11.58
C ALA A 947 -28.21 -23.12 11.94
N TRP A 948 -27.85 -24.35 11.59
CA TRP A 948 -28.62 -25.53 11.98
C TRP A 948 -28.58 -25.78 13.48
N GLY A 949 -27.46 -25.51 14.15
CA GLY A 949 -27.32 -25.67 15.60
C GLY A 949 -28.30 -24.77 16.35
N LEU A 950 -28.38 -23.49 15.95
CA LEU A 950 -29.38 -22.55 16.47
C LEU A 950 -30.81 -23.03 16.19
N TYR A 951 -31.08 -23.50 14.97
CA TYR A 951 -32.40 -24.03 14.59
C TYR A 951 -32.85 -25.19 15.47
N MET A 952 -31.94 -26.13 15.77
CA MET A 952 -32.21 -27.27 16.63
C MET A 952 -32.49 -26.87 18.09
N ILE A 953 -31.73 -25.89 18.61
CA ILE A 953 -31.95 -25.34 19.96
C ILE A 953 -33.30 -24.62 20.04
N ALA A 954 -33.68 -23.87 18.99
CA ALA A 954 -34.94 -23.14 18.92
C ALA A 954 -36.17 -24.06 18.91
N ILE A 955 -36.12 -25.17 18.18
CA ILE A 955 -37.23 -26.14 18.13
C ILE A 955 -37.40 -26.92 19.43
N GLU A 956 -36.34 -27.03 20.23
CA GLU A 956 -36.43 -27.59 21.58
C GLU A 956 -36.90 -26.56 22.63
N ASP A 957 -37.24 -25.34 22.21
CA ASP A 957 -37.59 -24.21 23.08
C ASP A 957 -36.50 -23.89 24.12
N LYS A 958 -35.22 -23.96 23.71
CA LYS A 958 -34.04 -23.78 24.60
C LYS A 958 -33.16 -22.57 24.27
N LEU A 959 -33.63 -21.57 23.52
CA LEU A 959 -32.80 -20.41 23.16
C LEU A 959 -32.35 -19.59 24.37
N ASP A 960 -33.12 -19.57 25.46
CA ASP A 960 -32.79 -18.94 26.74
C ASP A 960 -31.48 -19.47 27.36
N THR A 961 -31.11 -20.71 27.05
CA THR A 961 -29.84 -21.29 27.52
C THR A 961 -28.60 -20.61 26.96
N LEU A 962 -28.71 -19.85 25.86
CA LEU A 962 -27.60 -19.08 25.30
C LEU A 962 -27.11 -17.99 26.26
N GLU A 963 -27.97 -17.51 27.16
CA GLU A 963 -27.63 -16.51 28.19
C GLU A 963 -26.64 -17.04 29.25
N GLN A 964 -26.44 -18.36 29.30
CA GLN A 964 -25.58 -19.01 30.30
C GLN A 964 -24.08 -19.02 29.91
N PHE A 965 -23.77 -18.65 28.67
CA PHE A 965 -22.42 -18.58 28.14
C PHE A 965 -21.87 -17.15 28.24
N ASP A 966 -20.56 -17.02 28.45
CA ASP A 966 -19.88 -15.73 28.52
C ASP A 966 -20.00 -14.99 27.19
N ASN A 967 -19.77 -15.70 26.08
CA ASN A 967 -20.06 -15.21 24.73
C ASN A 967 -20.54 -16.34 23.80
N VAL A 968 -21.50 -16.03 22.94
CA VAL A 968 -21.99 -16.92 21.87
C VAL A 968 -21.66 -16.29 20.53
N TYR A 969 -20.79 -16.94 19.77
CA TYR A 969 -20.34 -16.46 18.47
C TYR A 969 -21.12 -17.08 17.33
N ILE A 970 -21.55 -16.24 16.40
CA ILE A 970 -22.32 -16.65 15.22
C ILE A 970 -21.70 -15.98 14.01
N THR A 971 -21.44 -16.77 12.96
CA THR A 971 -20.78 -16.22 11.78
C THR A 971 -21.76 -15.45 10.90
N HIS A 972 -21.25 -14.47 10.15
CA HIS A 972 -22.04 -13.78 9.14
C HIS A 972 -22.53 -14.75 8.04
N SER A 973 -21.76 -15.82 7.76
CA SER A 973 -22.22 -16.91 6.88
C SER A 973 -23.46 -17.61 7.44
N SER A 974 -23.49 -17.87 8.76
CA SER A 974 -24.64 -18.45 9.46
C SER A 974 -25.86 -17.53 9.41
N VAL A 975 -25.67 -16.22 9.65
CA VAL A 975 -26.74 -15.23 9.52
C VAL A 975 -27.28 -15.17 8.09
N SER A 976 -26.39 -15.08 7.10
CA SER A 976 -26.76 -15.08 5.68
C SER A 976 -27.54 -16.35 5.29
N ARG A 977 -27.15 -17.52 5.83
CA ARG A 977 -27.87 -18.78 5.62
C ARG A 977 -29.27 -18.77 6.23
N MET A 978 -29.43 -18.26 7.45
CA MET A 978 -30.75 -18.13 8.08
C MET A 978 -31.67 -17.19 7.29
N LEU A 979 -31.14 -16.04 6.84
CA LEU A 979 -31.88 -15.09 6.01
C LEU A 979 -32.27 -15.71 4.65
N GLU A 980 -31.41 -16.55 4.07
CA GLU A 980 -31.71 -17.30 2.84
C GLU A 980 -32.85 -18.30 3.06
N GLU A 981 -32.78 -19.10 4.13
CA GLU A 981 -33.82 -20.08 4.48
C GLU A 981 -35.18 -19.42 4.68
N MET A 982 -35.21 -18.24 5.31
CA MET A 982 -36.43 -17.44 5.46
C MET A 982 -37.03 -16.97 4.13
N CYS A 983 -36.24 -16.89 3.04
CA CYS A 983 -36.77 -16.54 1.72
C CYS A 983 -37.62 -17.66 1.11
N HIS A 984 -37.30 -18.92 1.39
CA HIS A 984 -37.96 -20.06 0.75
C HIS A 984 -39.34 -20.37 1.35
N TYR A 985 -39.52 -20.22 2.67
CA TYR A 985 -40.78 -20.49 3.37
C TYR A 985 -40.86 -19.75 4.71
N GLU A 986 -42.06 -19.65 5.25
CA GLU A 986 -42.31 -19.02 6.55
C GLU A 986 -41.79 -19.92 7.69
N ASN A 987 -40.89 -19.40 8.52
CA ASN A 987 -40.22 -20.17 9.56
C ASN A 987 -40.15 -19.41 10.89
N ARG A 988 -41.13 -19.66 11.76
CA ARG A 988 -41.26 -19.00 13.07
C ARG A 988 -40.05 -19.20 13.99
N TYR A 989 -39.33 -20.32 13.86
CA TYR A 989 -38.18 -20.60 14.70
C TYR A 989 -36.96 -19.77 14.27
N LEU A 990 -36.74 -19.63 12.95
CA LEU A 990 -35.71 -18.70 12.44
C LEU A 990 -36.02 -17.26 12.78
N GLU A 991 -37.28 -16.82 12.68
CA GLU A 991 -37.68 -15.48 13.14
C GLU A 991 -37.39 -15.27 14.63
N SER A 992 -37.63 -16.30 15.45
CA SER A 992 -37.33 -16.26 16.89
C SER A 992 -35.83 -16.19 17.13
N ILE A 993 -35.02 -16.98 16.41
CA ILE A 993 -33.55 -16.94 16.51
C ILE A 993 -33.05 -15.53 16.19
N ILE A 994 -33.42 -14.97 15.04
CA ILE A 994 -32.98 -13.63 14.63
C ILE A 994 -33.33 -12.58 15.69
N ALA A 995 -34.55 -12.61 16.23
CA ALA A 995 -34.96 -11.70 17.30
C ALA A 995 -34.10 -11.86 18.58
N TYR A 996 -33.70 -13.08 18.93
CA TYR A 996 -32.78 -13.32 20.05
C TYR A 996 -31.38 -12.77 19.77
N LEU A 997 -30.86 -12.96 18.56
CA LEU A 997 -29.53 -12.48 18.18
C LEU A 997 -29.43 -10.95 18.19
N GLU A 998 -30.54 -10.26 17.89
CA GLU A 998 -30.63 -8.79 17.92
C GLU A 998 -30.63 -8.20 19.34
N ILE A 999 -31.07 -8.97 20.35
CA ILE A 999 -31.33 -8.47 21.71
C ILE A 999 -30.26 -8.90 22.73
N LEU A 1000 -29.70 -10.11 22.59
CA LEU A 1000 -28.77 -10.67 23.57
C LEU A 1000 -27.38 -10.02 23.51
N SER A 1001 -26.94 -9.42 24.63
CA SER A 1001 -25.64 -8.71 24.70
C SER A 1001 -24.41 -9.63 24.65
N ASN A 1002 -24.58 -10.91 25.05
CA ASN A 1002 -23.53 -11.92 25.04
C ASN A 1002 -23.39 -12.62 23.66
N VAL A 1003 -24.28 -12.33 22.70
CA VAL A 1003 -24.13 -12.78 21.31
C VAL A 1003 -23.16 -11.85 20.57
N LYS A 1004 -22.25 -12.43 19.79
CA LYS A 1004 -21.28 -11.72 18.94
C LYS A 1004 -21.39 -12.23 17.50
N LEU A 1005 -21.82 -11.36 16.59
CA LEU A 1005 -21.81 -11.65 15.15
C LEU A 1005 -20.39 -11.39 14.62
N GLN A 1006 -19.69 -12.46 14.24
CA GLN A 1006 -18.28 -12.39 13.91
C GLN A 1006 -17.88 -13.53 12.97
N SER A 1007 -17.08 -13.23 11.95
CA SER A 1007 -16.46 -14.22 11.05
C SER A 1007 -14.96 -14.39 11.34
N PRO A 1008 -14.39 -15.57 11.01
CA PRO A 1008 -12.94 -15.79 11.06
C PRO A 1008 -12.21 -14.87 10.07
N ASP A 1009 -10.95 -14.54 10.36
CA ASP A 1009 -10.08 -13.87 9.38
C ASP A 1009 -9.61 -14.86 8.30
N PHE A 1010 -9.01 -14.35 7.21
CA PHE A 1010 -8.61 -15.18 6.07
C PHE A 1010 -7.62 -16.29 6.45
N GLU A 1011 -6.69 -16.03 7.37
CA GLU A 1011 -5.73 -17.03 7.86
C GLU A 1011 -6.46 -18.24 8.48
N HIS A 1012 -7.43 -17.99 9.36
CA HIS A 1012 -8.19 -19.08 9.99
C HIS A 1012 -9.20 -19.74 9.05
N GLN A 1013 -9.73 -19.02 8.06
CA GLN A 1013 -10.53 -19.62 7.00
C GLN A 1013 -9.70 -20.63 6.19
N LEU A 1014 -8.47 -20.26 5.84
CA LEU A 1014 -7.56 -21.12 5.06
C LEU A 1014 -7.26 -22.43 5.79
N LEU A 1015 -7.06 -22.41 7.12
CA LEU A 1015 -6.84 -23.63 7.91
C LEU A 1015 -7.92 -24.71 7.72
N VAL A 1016 -9.17 -24.28 7.47
CA VAL A 1016 -10.30 -25.19 7.20
C VAL A 1016 -10.44 -25.48 5.71
N ARG A 1017 -10.37 -24.45 4.85
CA ARG A 1017 -10.49 -24.59 3.38
C ARG A 1017 -9.44 -25.51 2.77
N GLU A 1018 -8.25 -25.62 3.38
CA GLU A 1018 -7.18 -26.52 2.91
C GLU A 1018 -7.45 -27.99 3.21
N ARG A 1019 -8.37 -28.28 4.13
CA ARG A 1019 -8.61 -29.62 4.64
C ARG A 1019 -10.00 -30.14 4.35
N ALA A 1020 -10.94 -29.30 3.93
CA ALA A 1020 -12.29 -29.69 3.60
C ALA A 1020 -12.97 -28.68 2.64
N GLU A 1021 -14.01 -29.14 1.94
CA GLU A 1021 -14.87 -28.26 1.15
C GLU A 1021 -15.63 -27.28 2.06
N TYR A 1022 -15.60 -25.99 1.72
CA TYR A 1022 -15.96 -24.93 2.66
C TYR A 1022 -17.41 -24.47 2.49
N TYR A 1023 -18.26 -24.94 3.41
CA TYR A 1023 -19.65 -24.55 3.55
C TYR A 1023 -19.88 -23.72 4.84
N GLU A 1024 -21.12 -23.30 5.13
CA GLU A 1024 -21.43 -22.39 6.24
C GLU A 1024 -20.89 -22.87 7.59
N GLN A 1025 -21.09 -24.14 7.94
CA GLN A 1025 -20.59 -24.74 9.18
C GLN A 1025 -19.05 -24.71 9.31
N CYS A 1026 -18.34 -24.67 8.18
CA CYS A 1026 -16.88 -24.56 8.18
C CYS A 1026 -16.44 -23.19 8.68
N SER A 1027 -17.24 -22.15 8.46
CA SER A 1027 -17.03 -20.81 9.01
C SER A 1027 -17.10 -20.80 10.53
N THR A 1028 -18.08 -21.52 11.10
CA THR A 1028 -18.22 -21.69 12.56
C THR A 1028 -17.01 -22.42 13.15
N VAL A 1029 -16.55 -23.49 12.50
CA VAL A 1029 -15.36 -24.23 12.93
C VAL A 1029 -14.09 -23.37 12.83
N ALA A 1030 -13.94 -22.61 11.74
CA ALA A 1030 -12.82 -21.68 11.57
C ALA A 1030 -12.81 -20.57 12.64
N LEU A 1031 -13.98 -20.05 13.02
CA LEU A 1031 -14.08 -19.08 14.11
C LEU A 1031 -13.76 -19.72 15.47
N ALA A 1032 -14.24 -20.93 15.70
CA ALA A 1032 -13.96 -21.69 16.92
C ALA A 1032 -12.45 -21.95 17.08
N LEU A 1033 -11.75 -22.28 15.98
CA LEU A 1033 -10.29 -22.39 15.94
C LEU A 1033 -9.60 -21.08 16.34
N LYS A 1034 -10.04 -19.95 15.76
CA LYS A 1034 -9.50 -18.62 16.08
C LYS A 1034 -9.67 -18.24 17.54
N LEU A 1035 -10.83 -18.56 18.13
CA LEU A 1035 -11.18 -18.17 19.49
C LEU A 1035 -10.75 -19.21 20.54
N GLY A 1036 -10.30 -20.39 20.12
CA GLY A 1036 -9.96 -21.49 21.03
C GLY A 1036 -11.17 -22.04 21.79
N CYS A 1037 -12.37 -22.04 21.17
CA CYS A 1037 -13.61 -22.45 21.83
C CYS A 1037 -14.30 -23.64 21.12
N PRO A 1038 -15.27 -24.33 21.74
CA PRO A 1038 -16.05 -25.38 21.08
C PRO A 1038 -16.97 -24.83 19.97
N ALA A 1039 -17.09 -25.59 18.88
CA ALA A 1039 -18.03 -25.35 17.79
C ALA A 1039 -19.26 -26.25 17.96
N VAL A 1040 -20.44 -25.67 18.13
CA VAL A 1040 -21.72 -26.38 18.09
C VAL A 1040 -22.20 -26.42 16.63
N VAL A 1041 -22.18 -27.60 16.03
CA VAL A 1041 -22.44 -27.78 14.59
C VAL A 1041 -23.64 -28.69 14.37
N GLY A 1042 -24.74 -28.10 13.91
CA GLY A 1042 -25.98 -28.77 13.57
C GLY A 1042 -26.09 -29.22 12.11
N GLU A 1043 -25.20 -28.84 11.21
CA GLU A 1043 -25.29 -29.29 9.81
C GLU A 1043 -25.43 -30.84 9.72
N PRO A 1044 -26.55 -31.38 9.19
CA PRO A 1044 -26.79 -32.82 9.13
C PRO A 1044 -25.83 -33.58 8.21
N MET A 1045 -25.27 -32.93 7.18
CA MET A 1045 -24.35 -33.55 6.23
C MET A 1045 -22.96 -32.96 6.40
N LEU A 1046 -22.24 -33.40 7.43
CA LEU A 1046 -20.83 -33.05 7.60
C LEU A 1046 -19.96 -33.85 6.65
N ASP A 1047 -19.10 -33.14 5.93
CA ASP A 1047 -18.07 -33.74 5.11
C ASP A 1047 -17.11 -34.59 5.96
N ASN A 1048 -16.64 -35.72 5.40
CA ASN A 1048 -15.77 -36.64 6.13
C ASN A 1048 -14.44 -35.99 6.49
N ASP A 1049 -13.90 -35.13 5.63
CA ASP A 1049 -12.64 -34.47 5.89
C ASP A 1049 -12.80 -33.43 7.01
N MET A 1050 -13.96 -32.77 7.11
CA MET A 1050 -14.30 -31.95 8.28
C MET A 1050 -14.24 -32.75 9.59
N ILE A 1051 -14.82 -33.95 9.60
CA ILE A 1051 -14.84 -34.82 10.77
C ILE A 1051 -13.43 -35.27 11.15
N VAL A 1052 -12.66 -35.79 10.18
CA VAL A 1052 -11.31 -36.31 10.42
C VAL A 1052 -10.40 -35.25 11.02
N ASN A 1053 -10.45 -34.03 10.49
CA ASN A 1053 -9.55 -32.96 10.87
C ASN A 1053 -10.02 -32.17 12.11
N PHE A 1054 -11.34 -32.03 12.32
CA PHE A 1054 -11.87 -31.06 13.29
C PHE A 1054 -12.84 -31.62 14.34
N LYS A 1055 -13.14 -32.93 14.37
CA LYS A 1055 -14.04 -33.54 15.38
C LYS A 1055 -13.69 -33.23 16.84
N ASN A 1056 -12.44 -32.91 17.14
CA ASN A 1056 -11.98 -32.56 18.49
C ASN A 1056 -12.46 -31.18 18.98
N MET A 1057 -13.16 -30.44 18.13
CA MET A 1057 -13.75 -29.13 18.45
C MET A 1057 -15.26 -29.10 18.25
N ILE A 1058 -15.81 -30.11 17.57
CA ILE A 1058 -17.22 -30.13 17.17
C ILE A 1058 -18.06 -30.83 18.24
N ILE A 1059 -19.17 -30.19 18.60
CA ILE A 1059 -20.20 -30.71 19.49
C ILE A 1059 -21.53 -30.68 18.72
N ARG A 1060 -22.30 -31.76 18.80
CA ARG A 1060 -23.66 -31.78 18.21
C ARG A 1060 -24.64 -31.02 19.11
N PRO A 1061 -25.66 -30.36 18.54
CA PRO A 1061 -26.63 -29.59 19.32
C PRO A 1061 -27.35 -30.41 20.40
N CYS A 1062 -27.50 -31.72 20.26
CA CYS A 1062 -28.13 -32.56 21.30
C CYS A 1062 -27.27 -32.72 22.55
N ASP A 1063 -25.96 -32.53 22.44
CA ASP A 1063 -24.99 -32.72 23.53
C ASP A 1063 -24.51 -31.38 24.11
N TYR A 1064 -24.99 -30.23 23.61
CA TYR A 1064 -24.52 -28.91 24.05
C TYR A 1064 -24.85 -28.64 25.52
N ASP A 1065 -25.93 -29.23 26.06
CA ASP A 1065 -26.31 -29.14 27.46
C ASP A 1065 -25.22 -29.72 28.39
N LEU A 1066 -24.34 -30.59 27.89
CA LEU A 1066 -23.19 -31.15 28.63
C LEU A 1066 -22.02 -30.16 28.75
N LEU A 1067 -22.12 -28.98 28.12
CA LEU A 1067 -21.19 -27.87 28.33
C LEU A 1067 -21.47 -27.11 29.62
N LYS A 1068 -22.71 -27.16 30.13
CA LYS A 1068 -23.08 -26.71 31.48
C LYS A 1068 -22.26 -27.47 32.53
#